data_AF-A0A2G2L6R0-F1
#
_entry.id   AF-A0A2G2L6R0-F1
#
_cell.length_a   1.000
_cell.length_b   1.000
_cell.length_c   1.000
_cell.angle_alpha   90.00
_cell.angle_beta   90.00
_cell.angle_gamma   90.00
#
_symmetry.space_group_name_H-M   'P 1'
#
loop_
_entity.id
_entity.type
_entity.pdbx_description
1 polymer ?
#
loop_
_entity_poly.entity_id
_entity_poly.type
_entity_poly.pdbx_seq_one_letter_code
_entity_poly.pdbx_strand_id
1 'polypeptide(L)'
;MQILPKLIPTLTKTLISIILLGLISACGGGSTPTVNNNGGNGNGSGGTTTQFALSVSISGSGSVNSSPAGISCGSDCSESYNENTNVTLTQVADNGFEFIQWQGACSGTSSCNVNMNQAQSVTAVFQAVAPENYLLSVTLNGNGSVTSDPTGIDCGADCSESYSDGTSVSLTATPDSGFQLTSWSGGCTGAGLCSTTMTQARNVTATFEEVSAGNARLTVSATSGGVVTSSPSGINCGSDCAEDYVLNTEVSLTATPDAGFKLNSWAGDCSGNLACDLTMSVAQSVIATFVEENAGGNLSIEPMGMHEVEHGTTFTYQPIINGDASICRKDMGHDDVKVDSETGQISWDTSGLNFGRGFHIRIKCSNFDDSVYASMVVHVDKSGTSQLKVAGENGVSEFIGTAGRAMTSGDTIVFPNGNYPVSITEDESYENAYNRDSPTSGSSEQYSTIIAESPGGAIINGEAHDGIGKQKKAIELGENSYLAIVGFVLKNVQRESVTTRGTNTKLLLEFMGAQGAGTNLLPCDSFSAAGSGDCSNAGMRFNGGTGLFQNSYDWGHNRYGIMTSRTDGSITRRSFVRLDEHKGDQPYGGFSNYCDTLHLSQDNTVFDSLAIAAPHYKNYAGLAAYPATGCESVPATLKTEGLLAVNNDLSLSLMDVDEGPNHIWDNIVSYDSEGTCTPQTSRCGLLLLQASRNKTVDVTNSFFGNARVFEGMASPDTAFGDNVNLGSGVSLQDVSSKSDTGTPPEYLPESQLYFMGKSDTFHGDEGFDTLTTSRRWPIPGEDIIASNMRSYFNADALRVGGGTVEIDGNRGAVASGESMSEYFWGYTNDKVPPLVVRVKLKGSDKRVTWEHLSGSRRSSVTGWKVICVDDNSVLSTLSVSQLTFTDSSSCSQYGVRATYAGGDSGIAYTETAE
;
A
#
# COMPACT_ATOMS: atom_id res chain seq x y z
N MET A 1 -35.24 67.31 -5.77
CA MET A 1 -33.88 66.74 -5.94
C MET A 1 -33.79 65.54 -4.99
N GLN A 2 -33.47 64.32 -5.45
CA GLN A 2 -32.12 63.81 -5.82
C GLN A 2 -31.22 63.70 -4.56
N ILE A 3 -30.59 62.57 -4.19
CA ILE A 3 -29.95 61.47 -4.97
C ILE A 3 -30.04 60.06 -4.29
N LEU A 4 -29.64 59.02 -5.04
CA LEU A 4 -29.34 57.58 -4.78
C LEU A 4 -28.48 57.24 -3.52
N PRO A 5 -28.13 55.95 -3.21
CA PRO A 5 -28.71 54.63 -3.58
C PRO A 5 -28.83 53.60 -2.40
N LYS A 6 -29.26 52.35 -2.68
CA LYS A 6 -28.99 51.13 -1.86
C LYS A 6 -28.65 49.91 -2.74
N LEU A 7 -27.75 49.07 -2.22
CA LEU A 7 -27.38 47.65 -2.50
C LEU A 7 -27.87 46.90 -3.77
N ILE A 8 -26.89 46.28 -4.46
CA ILE A 8 -26.88 45.26 -5.55
C ILE A 8 -25.52 44.51 -5.35
N PRO A 9 -25.33 43.18 -5.61
CA PRO A 9 -25.89 42.32 -6.67
C PRO A 9 -26.71 41.11 -6.18
N THR A 10 -27.52 40.34 -6.94
CA THR A 10 -27.73 40.03 -8.38
C THR A 10 -26.80 39.00 -9.05
N LEU A 11 -27.25 37.75 -9.15
CA LEU A 11 -26.72 36.73 -10.07
C LEU A 11 -27.21 36.97 -11.52
N THR A 12 -26.33 36.76 -12.50
CA THR A 12 -26.58 36.39 -13.92
C THR A 12 -25.29 35.70 -14.44
N LYS A 13 -25.24 34.67 -15.31
CA LYS A 13 -25.55 34.56 -16.77
C LYS A 13 -25.09 33.15 -17.22
N THR A 14 -25.44 32.50 -18.35
CA THR A 14 -26.43 32.73 -19.45
C THR A 14 -27.17 31.37 -19.67
N LEU A 15 -27.49 30.72 -20.80
CA LEU A 15 -27.55 30.93 -22.28
C LEU A 15 -29.02 30.68 -22.70
N ILE A 16 -29.68 31.51 -23.50
CA ILE A 16 -29.63 31.59 -24.99
C ILE A 16 -30.01 30.29 -25.71
N SER A 17 -31.13 30.34 -26.44
CA SER A 17 -31.58 29.34 -27.43
C SER A 17 -31.53 29.94 -28.84
N ILE A 18 -31.35 29.12 -29.89
CA ILE A 18 -31.90 29.39 -31.23
C ILE A 18 -32.01 28.11 -32.10
N ILE A 19 -33.01 28.14 -32.97
CA ILE A 19 -33.59 27.07 -33.82
C ILE A 19 -32.80 26.84 -35.12
N LEU A 20 -32.70 25.59 -35.64
CA LEU A 20 -33.14 25.22 -37.02
C LEU A 20 -33.25 23.69 -37.27
N LEU A 21 -33.93 23.33 -38.37
CA LEU A 21 -34.35 21.98 -38.79
C LEU A 21 -33.29 21.20 -39.59
N GLY A 22 -33.40 19.86 -39.61
CA GLY A 22 -32.73 18.94 -40.55
C GLY A 22 -33.48 17.59 -40.65
N LEU A 23 -33.35 16.86 -41.77
CA LEU A 23 -34.17 15.67 -42.09
C LEU A 23 -33.39 14.65 -42.96
N ILE A 24 -33.77 13.35 -42.85
CA ILE A 24 -33.59 12.24 -43.83
C ILE A 24 -32.26 11.41 -43.86
N SER A 25 -32.43 10.10 -44.13
CA SER A 25 -31.48 9.06 -44.64
C SER A 25 -30.54 8.27 -43.71
N ALA A 26 -31.01 7.08 -43.30
CA ALA A 26 -30.73 5.75 -43.88
C ALA A 26 -29.31 5.34 -44.41
N CYS A 27 -29.04 4.02 -44.25
CA CYS A 27 -27.93 3.20 -44.80
C CYS A 27 -26.53 3.45 -44.20
N GLY A 28 -25.67 2.43 -44.01
CA GLY A 28 -25.84 0.97 -44.22
C GLY A 28 -24.49 0.25 -44.37
N GLY A 29 -24.50 -1.09 -44.29
CA GLY A 29 -23.31 -1.96 -44.46
C GLY A 29 -22.57 -2.26 -43.14
N GLY A 30 -22.12 -3.47 -42.83
CA GLY A 30 -22.32 -4.77 -43.49
C GLY A 30 -21.02 -5.48 -43.86
N SER A 31 -20.73 -6.63 -43.22
CA SER A 31 -19.64 -7.54 -43.59
C SER A 31 -19.94 -8.98 -43.15
N THR A 32 -20.07 -9.87 -44.13
CA THR A 32 -19.78 -11.32 -44.03
C THR A 32 -18.27 -11.52 -44.34
N PRO A 33 -17.64 -12.72 -44.23
CA PRO A 33 -18.13 -14.11 -44.15
C PRO A 33 -17.56 -14.86 -42.89
N THR A 34 -17.64 -16.19 -42.66
CA THR A 34 -17.37 -17.36 -43.53
C THR A 34 -17.99 -18.66 -43.00
N VAL A 35 -18.02 -19.69 -43.86
CA VAL A 35 -18.61 -21.02 -43.61
C VAL A 35 -17.61 -21.96 -42.93
N ASN A 36 -18.10 -22.88 -42.10
CA ASN A 36 -17.48 -24.19 -41.94
C ASN A 36 -18.55 -25.29 -41.80
N ASN A 37 -18.32 -26.47 -42.39
CA ASN A 37 -19.29 -27.58 -42.43
C ASN A 37 -18.89 -28.71 -41.48
N ASN A 38 -19.86 -29.32 -40.79
CA ASN A 38 -20.01 -30.78 -40.77
C ASN A 38 -21.39 -31.22 -40.26
N GLY A 39 -21.89 -32.33 -40.79
CA GLY A 39 -23.33 -32.67 -40.75
C GLY A 39 -23.81 -33.43 -39.52
N GLY A 40 -25.10 -33.24 -39.21
CA GLY A 40 -25.90 -34.09 -38.32
C GLY A 40 -27.32 -34.20 -38.88
N ASN A 41 -27.85 -35.42 -39.03
CA ASN A 41 -29.12 -35.65 -39.72
C ASN A 41 -30.32 -35.56 -38.77
N GLY A 42 -31.24 -34.62 -39.01
CA GLY A 42 -32.45 -34.42 -38.20
C GLY A 42 -33.63 -33.93 -39.05
N ASN A 43 -34.70 -34.70 -39.11
CA ASN A 43 -35.90 -34.39 -39.88
C ASN A 43 -36.81 -33.39 -39.14
N GLY A 44 -36.64 -32.09 -39.39
CA GLY A 44 -37.47 -31.02 -38.83
C GLY A 44 -38.42 -30.41 -39.86
N SER A 45 -39.73 -30.50 -39.63
CA SER A 45 -40.73 -29.83 -40.48
C SER A 45 -40.68 -28.32 -40.26
N GLY A 46 -40.18 -27.57 -41.25
CA GLY A 46 -40.06 -26.11 -41.21
C GLY A 46 -41.39 -25.38 -41.22
N GLY A 47 -42.08 -25.31 -40.08
CA GLY A 47 -43.14 -24.34 -39.83
C GLY A 47 -42.52 -23.00 -39.45
N THR A 48 -42.65 -21.99 -40.30
CA THR A 48 -42.24 -20.61 -39.98
C THR A 48 -43.24 -20.00 -38.99
N THR A 49 -42.97 -20.16 -37.69
CA THR A 49 -43.77 -19.51 -36.64
C THR A 49 -43.54 -18.01 -36.66
N THR A 50 -44.60 -17.22 -36.82
CA THR A 50 -44.55 -15.76 -36.65
C THR A 50 -44.06 -15.42 -35.24
N GLN A 51 -43.15 -14.45 -35.14
CA GLN A 51 -42.67 -13.91 -33.87
C GLN A 51 -42.86 -12.40 -33.84
N PHE A 52 -43.05 -11.87 -32.64
CA PHE A 52 -43.24 -10.45 -32.39
C PHE A 52 -42.37 -10.00 -31.22
N ALA A 53 -41.66 -8.89 -31.41
CA ALA A 53 -40.84 -8.28 -30.37
C ALA A 53 -41.69 -7.61 -29.29
N LEU A 54 -41.43 -7.97 -28.04
CA LEU A 54 -41.82 -7.21 -26.86
C LEU A 54 -40.63 -6.35 -26.42
N SER A 55 -40.88 -5.06 -26.18
CA SER A 55 -39.91 -4.12 -25.65
C SER A 55 -40.39 -3.58 -24.30
N VAL A 56 -39.49 -3.53 -23.32
CA VAL A 56 -39.73 -2.95 -22.00
C VAL A 56 -38.86 -1.70 -21.84
N SER A 57 -39.37 -0.73 -21.11
CA SER A 57 -38.66 0.49 -20.73
C SER A 57 -38.93 0.77 -19.25
N ILE A 58 -37.99 1.45 -18.60
CA ILE A 58 -38.05 1.77 -17.18
C ILE A 58 -37.93 3.29 -17.04
N SER A 59 -38.77 3.87 -16.20
CA SER A 59 -38.79 5.30 -15.86
C SER A 59 -38.72 5.41 -14.34
N GLY A 60 -37.65 5.97 -13.80
CA GLY A 60 -37.27 5.82 -12.38
C GLY A 60 -36.27 4.69 -12.21
N SER A 61 -36.09 4.18 -10.99
CA SER A 61 -35.17 3.08 -10.68
C SER A 61 -35.92 1.81 -10.26
N GLY A 62 -35.50 0.67 -10.79
CA GLY A 62 -36.10 -0.64 -10.60
C GLY A 62 -35.72 -1.60 -11.74
N SER A 63 -36.26 -2.81 -11.70
CA SER A 63 -36.06 -3.86 -12.72
C SER A 63 -37.37 -4.53 -13.14
N VAL A 64 -37.38 -5.18 -14.32
CA VAL A 64 -38.55 -5.90 -14.84
C VAL A 64 -38.17 -7.25 -15.45
N ASN A 65 -38.77 -8.33 -14.94
CA ASN A 65 -38.56 -9.70 -15.41
C ASN A 65 -39.79 -10.29 -16.10
N SER A 66 -39.60 -11.15 -17.10
CA SER A 66 -40.68 -11.80 -17.86
C SER A 66 -40.92 -13.29 -17.50
N SER A 67 -42.16 -13.74 -17.73
CA SER A 67 -42.56 -15.15 -17.76
C SER A 67 -43.49 -15.40 -18.96
N PRO A 68 -43.09 -16.18 -20.00
CA PRO A 68 -41.83 -16.90 -20.14
C PRO A 68 -40.59 -16.00 -20.06
N ALA A 69 -39.47 -16.56 -19.58
CA ALA A 69 -38.21 -15.84 -19.44
C ALA A 69 -37.66 -15.40 -20.82
N GLY A 70 -37.00 -14.25 -20.85
CA GLY A 70 -36.48 -13.62 -22.05
C GLY A 70 -36.22 -12.12 -21.90
N ILE A 71 -36.85 -11.44 -20.93
CA ILE A 71 -36.58 -10.04 -20.58
C ILE A 71 -36.18 -9.96 -19.10
N SER A 72 -35.10 -9.23 -18.83
CA SER A 72 -34.56 -8.88 -17.51
C SER A 72 -34.11 -7.41 -17.56
N CYS A 73 -35.10 -6.53 -17.72
CA CYS A 73 -34.86 -5.12 -18.05
C CYS A 73 -34.26 -4.39 -16.86
N GLY A 74 -33.16 -3.69 -17.15
CA GLY A 74 -32.05 -3.42 -16.24
C GLY A 74 -30.73 -3.70 -16.96
N SER A 75 -30.65 -4.84 -17.67
CA SER A 75 -29.57 -5.14 -18.63
C SER A 75 -30.08 -5.63 -20.00
N ASP A 76 -31.19 -6.38 -20.05
CA ASP A 76 -31.83 -6.78 -21.31
C ASP A 76 -33.34 -6.51 -21.31
N CYS A 77 -33.77 -5.66 -22.24
CA CYS A 77 -35.10 -5.06 -22.28
C CYS A 77 -35.96 -5.48 -23.49
N SER A 78 -35.55 -6.46 -24.32
CA SER A 78 -36.34 -6.84 -25.50
C SER A 78 -36.16 -8.29 -25.98
N GLU A 79 -37.28 -8.98 -26.22
CA GLU A 79 -37.29 -10.38 -26.72
C GLU A 79 -38.42 -10.61 -27.75
N SER A 80 -38.20 -11.54 -28.69
CA SER A 80 -39.15 -11.96 -29.73
C SER A 80 -39.90 -13.24 -29.34
N TYR A 81 -41.17 -13.10 -28.99
CA TYR A 81 -42.03 -14.22 -28.60
C TYR A 81 -42.86 -14.72 -29.79
N ASN A 82 -43.22 -16.02 -29.78
CA ASN A 82 -44.10 -16.61 -30.78
C ASN A 82 -45.51 -16.00 -30.73
N GLU A 83 -46.17 -15.90 -31.88
CA GLU A 83 -47.53 -15.37 -32.03
C GLU A 83 -48.55 -16.08 -31.11
N ASN A 84 -49.37 -15.28 -30.41
CA ASN A 84 -50.29 -15.64 -29.32
C ASN A 84 -49.64 -16.08 -27.98
N THR A 85 -48.33 -15.89 -27.78
CA THR A 85 -47.72 -16.07 -26.45
C THR A 85 -48.25 -14.99 -25.49
N ASN A 86 -48.73 -15.38 -24.30
CA ASN A 86 -49.05 -14.44 -23.24
C ASN A 86 -47.86 -14.32 -22.27
N VAL A 87 -47.23 -13.15 -22.23
CA VAL A 87 -46.06 -12.83 -21.41
C VAL A 87 -46.50 -12.04 -20.17
N THR A 88 -46.16 -12.53 -18.98
CA THR A 88 -46.33 -11.82 -17.72
C THR A 88 -45.07 -11.03 -17.40
N LEU A 89 -45.18 -9.74 -17.11
CA LEU A 89 -44.09 -8.88 -16.64
C LEU A 89 -44.25 -8.58 -15.15
N THR A 90 -43.18 -8.77 -14.39
CA THR A 90 -43.12 -8.53 -12.93
C THR A 90 -42.02 -7.50 -12.65
N GLN A 91 -42.36 -6.48 -11.87
CA GLN A 91 -41.46 -5.41 -11.46
C GLN A 91 -40.84 -5.68 -10.08
N VAL A 92 -39.66 -5.11 -9.84
CA VAL A 92 -39.08 -4.90 -8.51
C VAL A 92 -38.54 -3.46 -8.47
N ALA A 93 -38.86 -2.69 -7.43
CA ALA A 93 -38.32 -1.34 -7.25
C ALA A 93 -36.97 -1.38 -6.53
N ASP A 94 -36.08 -0.45 -6.85
CA ASP A 94 -34.79 -0.30 -6.16
C ASP A 94 -34.98 0.42 -4.80
N ASN A 95 -33.96 0.37 -3.94
CA ASN A 95 -34.03 1.04 -2.64
C ASN A 95 -34.24 2.56 -2.80
N GLY A 96 -35.16 3.13 -2.02
CA GLY A 96 -35.58 4.53 -2.14
C GLY A 96 -36.58 4.82 -3.27
N PHE A 97 -37.04 3.81 -4.02
CA PHE A 97 -38.07 3.95 -5.06
C PHE A 97 -39.30 3.08 -4.76
N GLU A 98 -40.47 3.55 -5.20
CA GLU A 98 -41.71 2.77 -5.25
C GLU A 98 -42.18 2.57 -6.70
N PHE A 99 -42.86 1.46 -6.98
CA PHE A 99 -43.49 1.23 -8.29
C PHE A 99 -44.89 1.84 -8.35
N ILE A 100 -45.11 2.73 -9.31
CA ILE A 100 -46.36 3.46 -9.49
C ILE A 100 -47.32 2.72 -10.42
N GLN A 101 -46.90 2.39 -11.65
CA GLN A 101 -47.78 1.81 -12.66
C GLN A 101 -47.06 1.29 -13.92
N TRP A 102 -47.74 0.42 -14.67
CA TRP A 102 -47.42 0.13 -16.07
C TRP A 102 -48.06 1.13 -17.03
N GLN A 103 -47.40 1.36 -18.16
CA GLN A 103 -47.93 2.08 -19.33
C GLN A 103 -47.62 1.33 -20.63
N GLY A 104 -48.26 1.73 -21.73
CA GLY A 104 -48.08 1.11 -23.06
C GLY A 104 -49.08 -0.01 -23.32
N ALA A 105 -48.60 -1.20 -23.68
CA ALA A 105 -49.43 -2.36 -24.01
C ALA A 105 -50.22 -2.96 -22.82
N CYS A 106 -49.87 -2.57 -21.59
CA CYS A 106 -50.59 -2.92 -20.36
C CYS A 106 -50.61 -1.73 -19.39
N SER A 107 -51.46 -1.81 -18.36
CA SER A 107 -51.63 -0.77 -17.35
C SER A 107 -52.04 -1.36 -15.99
N GLY A 108 -51.94 -0.55 -14.94
CA GLY A 108 -52.24 -0.95 -13.55
C GLY A 108 -50.98 -1.11 -12.69
N THR A 109 -51.17 -1.58 -11.45
CA THR A 109 -50.13 -1.58 -10.39
C THR A 109 -49.66 -2.99 -9.97
N SER A 110 -50.35 -4.05 -10.42
CA SER A 110 -49.94 -5.45 -10.25
C SER A 110 -48.95 -5.89 -11.33
N SER A 111 -48.59 -7.18 -11.42
CA SER A 111 -47.92 -7.72 -12.62
C SER A 111 -48.72 -7.44 -13.89
N CYS A 112 -48.00 -7.10 -14.97
CA CYS A 112 -48.55 -6.83 -16.29
C CYS A 112 -48.69 -8.12 -17.11
N ASN A 113 -49.66 -8.20 -18.01
CA ASN A 113 -49.82 -9.31 -18.95
C ASN A 113 -49.95 -8.77 -20.38
N VAL A 114 -49.20 -9.36 -21.32
CA VAL A 114 -49.08 -8.92 -22.72
C VAL A 114 -49.31 -10.11 -23.65
N ASN A 115 -50.29 -10.04 -24.54
CA ASN A 115 -50.54 -11.08 -25.54
C ASN A 115 -49.89 -10.69 -26.87
N MET A 116 -48.89 -11.47 -27.30
CA MET A 116 -48.02 -11.18 -28.43
C MET A 116 -48.69 -11.57 -29.77
N ASN A 117 -49.61 -10.73 -30.21
CA ASN A 117 -50.28 -10.81 -31.53
C ASN A 117 -49.78 -9.74 -32.54
N GLN A 118 -48.87 -8.87 -32.10
CA GLN A 118 -48.13 -7.86 -32.86
C GLN A 118 -46.92 -7.43 -32.01
N ALA A 119 -45.98 -6.66 -32.58
CA ALA A 119 -44.89 -6.06 -31.80
C ALA A 119 -45.45 -5.03 -30.79
N GLN A 120 -44.95 -5.06 -29.55
CA GLN A 120 -45.52 -4.29 -28.43
C GLN A 120 -44.46 -3.67 -27.53
N SER A 121 -44.85 -2.62 -26.80
CA SER A 121 -43.99 -1.86 -25.89
C SER A 121 -44.69 -1.62 -24.56
N VAL A 122 -43.94 -1.78 -23.46
CA VAL A 122 -44.39 -1.54 -22.09
C VAL A 122 -43.40 -0.62 -21.38
N THR A 123 -43.90 0.24 -20.49
CA THR A 123 -43.07 1.05 -19.59
C THR A 123 -43.44 0.75 -18.15
N ALA A 124 -42.45 0.40 -17.31
CA ALA A 124 -42.58 0.42 -15.86
C ALA A 124 -42.25 1.82 -15.33
N VAL A 125 -43.15 2.39 -14.51
CA VAL A 125 -42.94 3.69 -13.88
C VAL A 125 -42.72 3.50 -12.39
N PHE A 126 -41.52 3.88 -11.94
CA PHE A 126 -41.10 3.97 -10.55
C PHE A 126 -40.92 5.45 -10.18
N GLN A 127 -41.07 5.77 -8.90
CA GLN A 127 -40.91 7.13 -8.37
C GLN A 127 -40.03 7.09 -7.12
N ALA A 128 -39.15 8.07 -6.95
CA ALA A 128 -38.36 8.19 -5.73
C ALA A 128 -39.29 8.53 -4.56
N VAL A 129 -39.13 7.80 -3.46
CA VAL A 129 -39.79 8.10 -2.18
C VAL A 129 -38.98 9.22 -1.52
N ALA A 130 -39.63 10.33 -1.19
CA ALA A 130 -38.96 11.40 -0.45
C ALA A 130 -38.72 10.94 1.00
N PRO A 131 -37.51 11.10 1.56
CA PRO A 131 -37.26 10.77 2.97
C PRO A 131 -38.11 11.67 3.87
N GLU A 132 -38.77 11.07 4.86
CA GLU A 132 -39.38 11.85 5.95
C GLU A 132 -38.28 12.35 6.89
N ASN A 133 -38.32 13.65 7.23
CA ASN A 133 -37.40 14.28 8.16
C ASN A 133 -38.15 14.80 9.39
N TYR A 134 -37.55 14.64 10.55
CA TYR A 134 -38.10 14.98 11.86
C TYR A 134 -37.20 15.97 12.60
N LEU A 135 -37.79 17.08 13.02
CA LEU A 135 -37.09 18.12 13.79
C LEU A 135 -36.79 17.66 15.22
N LEU A 136 -35.53 17.70 15.61
CA LEU A 136 -35.06 17.66 16.99
C LEU A 136 -34.75 19.09 17.44
N SER A 137 -35.35 19.54 18.54
CA SER A 137 -35.03 20.82 19.17
C SER A 137 -34.48 20.63 20.58
N VAL A 138 -33.39 21.32 20.89
CA VAL A 138 -32.79 21.37 22.22
C VAL A 138 -33.17 22.67 22.94
N THR A 139 -33.27 22.62 24.27
CA THR A 139 -33.47 23.78 25.14
C THR A 139 -32.49 23.70 26.31
N LEU A 140 -31.85 24.83 26.64
CA LEU A 140 -30.92 24.94 27.76
C LEU A 140 -31.64 25.59 28.95
N ASN A 141 -31.40 25.09 30.15
CA ASN A 141 -31.93 25.60 31.41
C ASN A 141 -30.80 25.67 32.44
N GLY A 142 -30.07 26.79 32.44
CA GLY A 142 -28.77 26.94 33.11
C GLY A 142 -27.70 27.42 32.12
N ASN A 143 -26.44 27.35 32.52
CA ASN A 143 -25.29 27.76 31.70
C ASN A 143 -24.46 26.53 31.25
N GLY A 144 -24.00 26.55 30.00
CA GLY A 144 -23.44 25.42 29.26
C GLY A 144 -23.99 25.33 27.84
N SER A 145 -23.47 24.40 27.04
CA SER A 145 -23.88 24.13 25.65
C SER A 145 -24.29 22.67 25.43
N VAL A 146 -24.90 22.37 24.28
CA VAL A 146 -25.23 21.00 23.85
C VAL A 146 -24.93 20.80 22.37
N THR A 147 -24.09 19.84 22.03
CA THR A 147 -23.79 19.42 20.65
C THR A 147 -24.45 18.10 20.29
N SER A 148 -24.58 17.80 18.99
CA SER A 148 -25.15 16.55 18.47
C SER A 148 -24.19 15.71 17.64
N ASP A 149 -24.43 14.40 17.65
CA ASP A 149 -23.92 13.43 16.67
C ASP A 149 -25.10 12.60 16.12
N PRO A 150 -25.44 12.64 14.82
CA PRO A 150 -24.78 13.42 13.76
C PRO A 150 -24.83 14.93 13.97
N THR A 151 -23.80 15.61 13.48
CA THR A 151 -23.61 17.07 13.61
C THR A 151 -24.77 17.86 12.99
N GLY A 152 -25.28 18.85 13.71
CA GLY A 152 -26.33 19.76 13.24
C GLY A 152 -26.88 20.67 14.34
N ILE A 153 -26.77 20.26 15.60
CA ILE A 153 -27.08 21.10 16.77
C ILE A 153 -25.77 21.51 17.47
N ASP A 154 -25.62 22.81 17.72
CA ASP A 154 -24.60 23.43 18.58
C ASP A 154 -25.31 24.47 19.46
N CYS A 155 -26.07 23.94 20.41
CA CYS A 155 -27.04 24.72 21.16
C CYS A 155 -26.31 25.59 22.18
N GLY A 156 -26.42 26.89 21.92
CA GLY A 156 -25.49 27.94 22.31
C GLY A 156 -25.51 29.03 21.22
N ALA A 157 -25.50 28.59 19.95
CA ALA A 157 -25.85 29.42 18.78
C ALA A 157 -27.02 28.84 17.96
N ASP A 158 -27.07 27.52 17.72
CA ASP A 158 -28.16 26.86 16.99
C ASP A 158 -28.66 25.59 17.71
N CYS A 159 -29.96 25.54 17.97
CA CYS A 159 -30.59 24.57 18.88
C CYS A 159 -31.55 23.61 18.20
N SER A 160 -31.58 23.49 16.86
CA SER A 160 -32.50 22.53 16.21
C SER A 160 -32.08 22.08 14.81
N GLU A 161 -32.16 20.76 14.55
CA GLU A 161 -31.86 20.14 13.25
C GLU A 161 -32.95 19.12 12.84
N SER A 162 -33.14 18.93 11.53
CA SER A 162 -34.09 17.99 10.92
C SER A 162 -33.39 16.72 10.40
N TYR A 163 -33.46 15.65 11.17
CA TYR A 163 -32.86 14.35 10.84
C TYR A 163 -33.85 13.45 10.07
N SER A 164 -33.37 12.56 9.21
CA SER A 164 -34.21 11.56 8.53
C SER A 164 -34.84 10.55 9.50
N ASP A 165 -35.97 9.95 9.12
CA ASP A 165 -36.61 8.87 9.88
C ASP A 165 -35.62 7.74 10.23
N GLY A 166 -35.74 7.20 11.44
CA GLY A 166 -34.86 6.17 11.98
C GLY A 166 -33.47 6.64 12.42
N THR A 167 -33.07 7.89 12.16
CA THR A 167 -31.74 8.39 12.58
C THR A 167 -31.59 8.34 14.10
N SER A 168 -30.54 7.70 14.61
CA SER A 168 -30.19 7.76 16.02
C SER A 168 -29.32 8.98 16.28
N VAL A 169 -29.76 9.89 17.15
CA VAL A 169 -29.01 11.12 17.50
C VAL A 169 -28.56 11.04 18.95
N SER A 170 -27.25 11.23 19.16
CA SER A 170 -26.62 11.45 20.46
C SER A 170 -26.55 12.95 20.73
N LEU A 171 -26.76 13.35 21.99
CA LEU A 171 -26.58 14.72 22.48
C LEU A 171 -25.60 14.73 23.65
N THR A 172 -24.56 15.55 23.53
CA THR A 172 -23.50 15.75 24.51
C THR A 172 -23.66 17.14 25.12
N ALA A 173 -23.65 17.24 26.44
CA ALA A 173 -23.79 18.50 27.17
C ALA A 173 -22.47 18.91 27.82
N THR A 174 -22.05 20.16 27.62
CA THR A 174 -20.85 20.75 28.21
C THR A 174 -21.29 21.86 29.17
N PRO A 175 -21.21 21.66 30.50
CA PRO A 175 -21.55 22.71 31.47
C PRO A 175 -20.55 23.88 31.40
N ASP A 176 -21.04 25.11 31.57
CA ASP A 176 -20.15 26.26 31.74
C ASP A 176 -19.40 26.19 33.10
N SER A 177 -18.30 26.92 33.23
CA SER A 177 -17.51 26.93 34.46
C SER A 177 -18.34 27.29 35.69
N GLY A 178 -18.28 26.45 36.73
CA GLY A 178 -19.11 26.56 37.94
C GLY A 178 -20.48 25.88 37.84
N PHE A 179 -20.84 25.26 36.72
CA PHE A 179 -22.09 24.51 36.53
C PHE A 179 -21.85 23.00 36.35
N GLN A 180 -22.91 22.22 36.50
CA GLN A 180 -22.97 20.80 36.16
C GLN A 180 -24.32 20.47 35.51
N LEU A 181 -24.36 19.52 34.56
CA LEU A 181 -25.63 18.96 34.08
C LEU A 181 -26.28 18.14 35.21
N THR A 182 -27.51 18.48 35.60
CA THR A 182 -28.26 17.71 36.60
C THR A 182 -29.31 16.78 35.97
N SER A 183 -29.87 17.16 34.82
CA SER A 183 -30.83 16.30 34.11
C SER A 183 -31.10 16.70 32.66
N TRP A 184 -31.29 15.68 31.82
CA TRP A 184 -32.08 15.74 30.59
C TRP A 184 -33.56 15.51 30.90
N SER A 185 -34.42 16.14 30.11
CA SER A 185 -35.86 15.85 30.06
C SER A 185 -36.42 16.00 28.63
N GLY A 186 -37.66 15.55 28.39
CA GLY A 186 -38.27 15.54 27.07
C GLY A 186 -37.97 14.23 26.32
N GLY A 187 -37.30 14.31 25.17
CA GLY A 187 -36.90 13.16 24.35
C GLY A 187 -35.83 12.24 24.97
N CYS A 188 -35.19 12.69 26.07
CA CYS A 188 -34.20 11.98 26.88
C CYS A 188 -34.48 12.15 28.37
N THR A 189 -33.93 11.29 29.23
CA THR A 189 -34.04 11.39 30.69
C THR A 189 -32.76 10.90 31.39
N GLY A 190 -32.42 11.50 32.54
CA GLY A 190 -31.24 11.16 33.34
C GLY A 190 -30.10 12.18 33.21
N ALA A 191 -28.94 11.90 33.80
CA ALA A 191 -27.79 12.84 33.87
C ALA A 191 -26.54 12.37 33.09
N GLY A 192 -26.64 11.29 32.32
CA GLY A 192 -25.56 10.79 31.44
C GLY A 192 -25.70 11.31 30.00
N LEU A 193 -25.11 10.59 29.04
CA LEU A 193 -25.31 10.85 27.61
C LEU A 193 -26.81 10.73 27.23
N CYS A 194 -27.31 11.64 26.39
CA CYS A 194 -28.65 11.55 25.82
C CYS A 194 -28.59 10.90 24.44
N SER A 195 -29.40 9.87 24.19
CA SER A 195 -29.53 9.25 22.86
C SER A 195 -31.01 9.06 22.51
N THR A 196 -31.39 9.41 21.28
CA THR A 196 -32.77 9.45 20.84
C THR A 196 -32.93 9.13 19.34
N THR A 197 -33.78 8.17 19.00
CA THR A 197 -34.10 7.83 17.60
C THR A 197 -35.21 8.72 17.05
N MET A 198 -34.96 9.36 15.91
CA MET A 198 -35.84 10.33 15.27
C MET A 198 -36.88 9.66 14.38
N THR A 199 -37.92 9.11 15.02
CA THR A 199 -39.12 8.53 14.38
C THR A 199 -40.36 9.43 14.48
N GLN A 200 -40.15 10.66 14.92
CA GLN A 200 -41.11 11.76 15.06
C GLN A 200 -40.33 13.01 15.51
N ALA A 201 -40.92 14.20 15.38
CA ALA A 201 -40.33 15.41 15.96
C ALA A 201 -40.23 15.29 17.50
N ARG A 202 -39.15 15.83 18.08
CA ARG A 202 -38.81 15.72 19.51
C ARG A 202 -38.27 17.04 20.06
N ASN A 203 -38.50 17.29 21.36
CA ASN A 203 -37.87 18.36 22.12
C ASN A 203 -37.09 17.73 23.28
N VAL A 204 -35.87 18.21 23.53
CA VAL A 204 -35.00 17.77 24.64
C VAL A 204 -34.56 19.00 25.44
N THR A 205 -34.59 18.93 26.76
CA THR A 205 -34.11 20.02 27.63
C THR A 205 -32.94 19.55 28.49
N ALA A 206 -31.79 20.20 28.37
CA ALA A 206 -30.66 20.07 29.28
C ALA A 206 -30.82 21.06 30.45
N THR A 207 -30.77 20.57 31.69
CA THR A 207 -30.75 21.40 32.89
C THR A 207 -29.37 21.38 33.52
N PHE A 208 -28.77 22.56 33.66
CA PHE A 208 -27.51 22.79 34.35
C PHE A 208 -27.76 23.58 35.63
N GLU A 209 -27.16 23.16 36.75
CA GLU A 209 -27.27 23.86 38.03
C GLU A 209 -25.88 24.31 38.51
N GLU A 210 -25.86 25.44 39.22
CA GLU A 210 -24.65 26.02 39.80
C GLU A 210 -24.09 25.10 40.90
N VAL A 211 -22.85 24.66 40.75
CA VAL A 211 -22.17 23.79 41.71
C VAL A 211 -21.82 24.62 42.94
N SER A 212 -22.50 24.35 44.06
CA SER A 212 -22.22 25.05 45.31
C SER A 212 -20.74 24.92 45.71
N ALA A 213 -20.07 26.08 45.86
CA ALA A 213 -18.62 26.21 45.78
C ALA A 213 -17.83 25.25 46.68
N GLY A 214 -17.28 24.21 46.05
CA GLY A 214 -16.18 23.40 46.56
C GLY A 214 -14.94 23.62 45.69
N ASN A 215 -13.77 23.39 46.27
CA ASN A 215 -12.49 23.50 45.57
C ASN A 215 -11.86 22.11 45.39
N ALA A 216 -11.22 21.91 44.25
CA ALA A 216 -10.40 20.77 43.93
C ALA A 216 -8.92 21.18 43.90
N ARG A 217 -8.09 20.46 44.67
CA ARG A 217 -6.67 20.77 44.78
C ARG A 217 -5.88 20.21 43.59
N LEU A 218 -5.21 21.07 42.84
CA LEU A 218 -4.16 20.64 41.92
C LEU A 218 -2.84 20.64 42.68
N THR A 219 -2.08 19.54 42.60
CA THR A 219 -0.70 19.46 43.07
C THR A 219 0.19 19.18 41.88
N VAL A 220 1.20 20.01 41.66
CA VAL A 220 2.22 19.81 40.62
C VAL A 220 3.55 19.49 41.29
N SER A 221 4.34 18.65 40.66
CA SER A 221 5.74 18.43 41.01
C SER A 221 6.59 18.52 39.77
N ALA A 222 7.83 19.00 39.91
CA ALA A 222 8.79 19.13 38.82
C ALA A 222 10.13 18.51 39.24
N THR A 223 10.80 17.80 38.34
CA THR A 223 12.23 17.51 38.51
C THR A 223 13.06 18.79 38.26
N SER A 224 14.33 18.79 38.68
CA SER A 224 15.26 19.88 38.38
C SER A 224 15.49 19.99 36.86
N GLY A 225 15.38 21.21 36.31
CA GLY A 225 15.55 21.46 34.88
C GLY A 225 14.46 22.33 34.23
N GLY A 226 13.58 22.94 35.01
CA GLY A 226 12.57 23.86 34.52
C GLY A 226 11.53 24.21 35.58
N VAL A 227 10.53 25.00 35.18
CA VAL A 227 9.39 25.41 35.99
C VAL A 227 8.08 25.09 35.29
N VAL A 228 6.99 24.97 36.06
CA VAL A 228 5.63 24.76 35.52
C VAL A 228 4.71 25.87 35.99
N THR A 229 4.00 26.52 35.06
CA THR A 229 3.00 27.56 35.37
C THR A 229 1.62 27.16 34.85
N SER A 230 0.57 27.73 35.46
CA SER A 230 -0.83 27.44 35.10
C SER A 230 -1.59 28.62 34.50
N SER A 231 -2.61 28.30 33.72
CA SER A 231 -3.71 29.22 33.36
C SER A 231 -5.04 28.51 33.65
N PRO A 232 -5.90 29.03 34.57
CA PRO A 232 -5.71 30.23 35.40
C PRO A 232 -4.50 30.18 36.34
N SER A 233 -3.94 31.35 36.63
CA SER A 233 -2.74 31.51 37.45
C SER A 233 -2.95 31.04 38.89
N GLY A 234 -2.11 30.12 39.34
CA GLY A 234 -2.07 29.60 40.72
C GLY A 234 -0.83 28.74 40.96
N ILE A 235 -0.50 27.84 40.02
CA ILE A 235 0.75 27.09 40.02
C ILE A 235 1.90 27.94 39.45
N ASN A 236 3.05 27.91 40.13
CA ASN A 236 4.36 28.34 39.65
C ASN A 236 5.43 27.39 40.24
N CYS A 237 5.36 26.12 39.85
CA CYS A 237 6.06 25.05 40.54
C CYS A 237 7.56 25.12 40.24
N GLY A 238 8.33 25.16 41.32
CA GLY A 238 9.62 25.84 41.41
C GLY A 238 9.65 26.77 42.63
N SER A 239 8.53 27.42 42.97
CA SER A 239 8.31 28.09 44.26
C SER A 239 6.92 27.88 44.87
N ASP A 240 5.86 27.71 44.05
CA ASP A 240 4.53 27.31 44.52
C ASP A 240 3.93 26.20 43.64
N CYS A 241 3.60 25.08 44.28
CA CYS A 241 3.35 23.80 43.61
C CYS A 241 1.96 23.22 43.91
N ALA A 242 1.06 23.94 44.60
CA ALA A 242 -0.31 23.44 44.81
C ALA A 242 -1.34 24.55 45.03
N GLU A 243 -2.42 24.52 44.25
CA GLU A 243 -3.52 25.51 44.27
C GLU A 243 -4.87 24.80 44.43
N ASP A 244 -5.81 25.43 45.14
CA ASP A 244 -7.17 24.94 45.35
C ASP A 244 -8.15 25.63 44.36
N TYR A 245 -8.23 25.12 43.13
CA TYR A 245 -9.15 25.63 42.09
C TYR A 245 -10.63 25.37 42.42
N VAL A 246 -11.55 26.15 41.87
CA VAL A 246 -12.99 25.85 41.96
C VAL A 246 -13.30 24.57 41.16
N LEU A 247 -14.24 23.75 41.63
CA LEU A 247 -14.67 22.55 40.91
C LEU A 247 -15.07 22.87 39.46
N ASN A 248 -14.67 22.00 38.53
CA ASN A 248 -14.84 22.13 37.08
C ASN A 248 -14.13 23.36 36.47
N THR A 249 -13.10 23.92 37.12
CA THR A 249 -12.18 24.86 36.45
C THR A 249 -11.32 24.11 35.44
N GLU A 250 -11.25 24.60 34.20
CA GLU A 250 -10.25 24.17 33.23
C GLU A 250 -8.89 24.81 33.57
N VAL A 251 -7.83 24.00 33.63
CA VAL A 251 -6.48 24.43 34.00
C VAL A 251 -5.47 23.89 32.97
N SER A 252 -4.83 24.80 32.24
CA SER A 252 -3.73 24.49 31.32
C SER A 252 -2.39 24.67 32.04
N LEU A 253 -1.53 23.65 32.00
CA LEU A 253 -0.17 23.66 32.53
C LEU A 253 0.87 23.81 31.41
N THR A 254 1.69 24.85 31.52
CA THR A 254 2.82 25.13 30.62
C THR A 254 4.13 24.84 31.34
N ALA A 255 4.93 23.92 30.80
CA ALA A 255 6.32 23.71 31.23
C ALA A 255 7.26 24.71 30.51
N THR A 256 8.17 25.33 31.26
CA THR A 256 9.28 26.13 30.73
C THR A 256 10.60 25.52 31.19
N PRO A 257 11.35 24.81 30.32
CA PRO A 257 12.65 24.25 30.67
C PRO A 257 13.70 25.34 30.98
N ASP A 258 14.67 24.99 31.83
CA ASP A 258 15.88 25.77 32.01
C ASP A 258 16.81 25.64 30.78
N ALA A 259 17.76 26.56 30.64
CA ALA A 259 18.71 26.52 29.53
C ALA A 259 19.59 25.26 29.56
N GLY A 260 19.54 24.45 28.50
CA GLY A 260 20.20 23.14 28.45
C GLY A 260 19.38 22.01 29.07
N PHE A 261 18.06 22.16 29.17
CA PHE A 261 17.10 21.13 29.56
C PHE A 261 15.91 21.11 28.59
N LYS A 262 15.19 19.99 28.54
CA LYS A 262 13.87 19.89 27.90
C LYS A 262 12.85 19.21 28.80
N LEU A 263 11.56 19.46 28.57
CA LEU A 263 10.51 18.60 29.10
C LEU A 263 10.63 17.23 28.45
N ASN A 264 10.72 16.18 29.26
CA ASN A 264 10.71 14.79 28.84
C ASN A 264 9.27 14.27 28.77
N SER A 265 8.51 14.45 29.85
CA SER A 265 7.15 13.94 29.97
C SER A 265 6.38 14.56 31.13
N TRP A 266 5.05 14.58 30.99
CA TRP A 266 4.10 14.62 32.09
C TRP A 266 3.78 13.20 32.58
N ALA A 267 3.45 13.06 33.86
CA ALA A 267 2.89 11.86 34.46
C ALA A 267 1.91 12.22 35.60
N GLY A 268 1.14 11.24 36.08
CA GLY A 268 0.03 11.46 37.02
C GLY A 268 -1.28 11.62 36.26
N ASP A 269 -2.07 12.64 36.57
CA ASP A 269 -3.33 12.95 35.88
C ASP A 269 -3.13 13.63 34.50
N CYS A 270 -1.89 13.79 34.04
CA CYS A 270 -1.49 14.17 32.68
C CYS A 270 -0.44 13.19 32.13
N SER A 271 -0.32 13.12 30.80
CA SER A 271 0.64 12.27 30.08
C SER A 271 1.17 12.96 28.81
N GLY A 272 2.15 12.35 28.13
CA GLY A 272 2.77 12.91 26.93
C GLY A 272 3.82 14.00 27.21
N ASN A 273 4.19 14.78 26.20
CA ASN A 273 5.33 15.73 26.25
C ASN A 273 5.02 17.14 25.66
N LEU A 274 3.73 17.48 25.49
CA LEU A 274 3.25 18.77 24.98
C LEU A 274 2.71 19.65 26.13
N ALA A 275 1.61 20.37 25.94
CA ALA A 275 0.86 20.99 27.04
C ALA A 275 0.12 19.92 27.86
N CYS A 276 -0.30 20.28 29.08
CA CYS A 276 -1.10 19.43 29.98
C CYS A 276 -2.36 20.19 30.38
N ASP A 277 -3.50 19.84 29.79
CA ASP A 277 -4.78 20.50 30.04
C ASP A 277 -5.68 19.60 30.90
N LEU A 278 -6.29 20.17 31.94
CA LEU A 278 -7.03 19.47 32.99
C LEU A 278 -8.40 20.11 33.24
N THR A 279 -9.38 19.31 33.67
CA THR A 279 -10.62 19.82 34.27
C THR A 279 -10.69 19.40 35.74
N MET A 280 -10.64 20.38 36.64
CA MET A 280 -10.55 20.21 38.10
C MET A 280 -11.85 19.72 38.74
N SER A 281 -12.33 18.54 38.33
CA SER A 281 -13.53 17.86 38.85
C SER A 281 -13.28 17.09 40.16
N VAL A 282 -12.01 16.74 40.42
CA VAL A 282 -11.50 16.13 41.66
C VAL A 282 -10.11 16.69 41.96
N ALA A 283 -9.56 16.43 43.15
CA ALA A 283 -8.16 16.75 43.42
C ALA A 283 -7.22 15.91 42.52
N GLN A 284 -6.24 16.57 41.91
CA GLN A 284 -5.36 16.00 40.88
C GLN A 284 -3.88 16.22 41.20
N SER A 285 -3.02 15.35 40.67
CA SER A 285 -1.58 15.32 40.88
C SER A 285 -0.83 15.13 39.57
N VAL A 286 0.01 16.09 39.20
CA VAL A 286 0.84 16.05 37.97
C VAL A 286 2.33 16.10 38.30
N ILE A 287 3.12 15.39 37.51
CA ILE A 287 4.58 15.33 37.58
C ILE A 287 5.15 15.79 36.24
N ALA A 288 5.89 16.89 36.21
CA ALA A 288 6.72 17.29 35.08
C ALA A 288 8.13 16.72 35.24
N THR A 289 8.55 15.90 34.29
CA THR A 289 9.93 15.40 34.23
C THR A 289 10.70 16.24 33.21
N PHE A 290 11.60 17.10 33.69
CA PHE A 290 12.65 17.72 32.90
C PHE A 290 13.90 16.82 32.87
N VAL A 291 14.62 16.83 31.75
CA VAL A 291 15.91 16.14 31.56
C VAL A 291 16.92 17.11 30.95
N GLU A 292 18.21 16.92 31.27
CA GLU A 292 19.30 17.66 30.63
C GLU A 292 19.27 17.41 29.12
N GLU A 293 19.41 18.49 28.34
CA GLU A 293 19.51 18.48 26.88
C GLU A 293 20.88 17.95 26.46
N ASN A 294 21.07 16.66 26.67
CA ASN A 294 22.27 15.94 26.27
C ASN A 294 22.32 15.89 24.74
N ALA A 295 23.23 16.67 24.15
CA ALA A 295 23.67 16.57 22.75
C ALA A 295 24.48 15.27 22.52
N GLY A 296 23.89 14.14 22.90
CA GLY A 296 24.56 12.85 23.11
C GLY A 296 23.74 11.86 23.97
N GLY A 297 22.45 12.10 24.20
CA GLY A 297 21.53 11.02 24.56
C GLY A 297 21.20 10.20 23.31
N ASN A 298 21.37 8.88 23.36
CA ASN A 298 21.06 8.00 22.22
C ASN A 298 19.63 8.24 21.71
N LEU A 299 19.52 8.41 20.40
CA LEU A 299 18.25 8.57 19.73
C LEU A 299 17.43 7.28 19.93
N SER A 300 16.18 7.35 20.40
CA SER A 300 15.32 6.16 20.50
C SER A 300 13.84 6.46 20.23
N ILE A 301 13.08 5.40 19.97
CA ILE A 301 11.63 5.42 19.78
C ILE A 301 11.08 4.24 20.59
N GLU A 302 10.05 4.45 21.39
CA GLU A 302 9.42 3.36 22.16
C GLU A 302 8.58 2.43 21.25
N PRO A 303 8.32 1.17 21.64
CA PRO A 303 7.50 0.24 20.86
C PRO A 303 6.10 0.80 20.58
N MET A 304 5.70 0.86 19.31
CA MET A 304 4.45 1.53 18.90
C MET A 304 3.19 0.65 19.01
N GLY A 305 3.34 -0.65 19.26
CA GLY A 305 2.24 -1.56 19.60
C GLY A 305 1.40 -2.06 18.42
N MET A 306 0.16 -2.42 18.71
CA MET A 306 -0.82 -3.00 17.78
C MET A 306 -2.13 -2.22 17.88
N HIS A 307 -2.76 -1.91 16.75
CA HIS A 307 -3.94 -1.04 16.68
C HIS A 307 -5.04 -1.64 15.80
N GLU A 308 -6.29 -1.57 16.27
CA GLU A 308 -7.49 -1.74 15.44
C GLU A 308 -8.01 -0.37 15.02
N VAL A 309 -8.45 -0.25 13.76
CA VAL A 309 -8.90 1.01 13.15
C VAL A 309 -10.16 0.75 12.32
N GLU A 310 -11.19 1.57 12.49
CA GLU A 310 -12.42 1.51 11.71
C GLU A 310 -12.21 2.15 10.32
N HIS A 311 -12.62 1.47 9.25
CA HIS A 311 -12.52 1.99 7.89
C HIS A 311 -13.35 3.27 7.70
N GLY A 312 -12.76 4.27 7.03
CA GLY A 312 -13.38 5.58 6.82
C GLY A 312 -13.00 6.61 7.90
N THR A 313 -12.30 6.20 8.95
CA THR A 313 -11.76 7.11 9.98
C THR A 313 -10.36 7.62 9.64
N THR A 314 -9.96 8.72 10.28
CA THR A 314 -8.55 9.15 10.31
C THR A 314 -7.86 8.58 11.53
N PHE A 315 -6.96 7.61 11.32
CA PHE A 315 -6.07 7.11 12.36
C PHE A 315 -5.05 8.19 12.73
N THR A 316 -4.80 8.39 14.03
CA THR A 316 -3.70 9.22 14.53
C THR A 316 -3.00 8.50 15.68
N TYR A 317 -1.68 8.61 15.72
CA TYR A 317 -0.83 8.03 16.76
C TYR A 317 0.38 8.92 17.02
N GLN A 318 0.71 9.16 18.30
CA GLN A 318 1.86 9.95 18.69
C GLN A 318 2.95 9.03 19.28
N PRO A 319 4.05 8.76 18.54
CA PRO A 319 5.18 8.00 19.07
C PRO A 319 5.88 8.74 20.20
N ILE A 320 6.42 8.00 21.16
CA ILE A 320 7.34 8.52 22.18
C ILE A 320 8.75 8.45 21.60
N ILE A 321 9.35 9.62 21.34
CA ILE A 321 10.65 9.75 20.65
C ILE A 321 11.65 10.44 21.59
N ASN A 322 12.67 9.70 22.02
CA ASN A 322 13.77 10.22 22.81
C ASN A 322 14.82 10.84 21.88
N GLY A 323 14.62 12.10 21.50
CA GLY A 323 15.55 12.83 20.64
C GLY A 323 14.98 14.14 20.10
N ASP A 324 15.32 14.45 18.85
CA ASP A 324 14.61 15.40 17.99
C ASP A 324 13.62 14.61 17.12
N ALA A 325 12.35 15.00 17.12
CA ALA A 325 11.31 14.34 16.31
C ALA A 325 11.29 14.85 14.86
N SER A 326 11.88 16.02 14.57
CA SER A 326 11.81 16.66 13.25
C SER A 326 12.65 15.96 12.18
N ILE A 327 13.67 15.20 12.60
CA ILE A 327 14.49 14.33 11.75
C ILE A 327 13.81 13.00 11.40
N CYS A 328 12.62 12.71 11.94
CA CYS A 328 11.88 11.46 11.72
C CYS A 328 10.97 11.48 10.47
N ARG A 329 10.64 10.30 9.92
CA ARG A 329 9.68 10.12 8.80
C ARG A 329 9.05 8.72 8.77
N LYS A 330 8.10 8.50 7.84
CA LYS A 330 7.65 7.18 7.38
C LYS A 330 8.79 6.41 6.71
N ASP A 331 9.07 5.21 7.22
CA ASP A 331 10.01 4.24 6.65
C ASP A 331 9.25 3.14 5.88
N MET A 332 8.15 2.62 6.44
CA MET A 332 7.28 1.64 5.80
C MET A 332 5.80 1.91 6.11
N GLY A 333 4.91 1.38 5.27
CA GLY A 333 3.45 1.49 5.40
C GLY A 333 2.80 2.07 4.16
N HIS A 334 1.46 2.12 4.16
CA HIS A 334 0.66 2.54 3.01
C HIS A 334 1.05 3.92 2.48
N ASP A 335 0.94 4.14 1.17
CA ASP A 335 1.39 5.37 0.50
C ASP A 335 0.78 6.64 1.10
N ASP A 336 -0.47 6.58 1.55
CA ASP A 336 -1.22 7.73 2.12
C ASP A 336 -0.87 8.04 3.60
N VAL A 337 -0.12 7.18 4.30
CA VAL A 337 0.29 7.41 5.70
C VAL A 337 1.30 8.56 5.76
N LYS A 338 1.07 9.51 6.67
CA LYS A 338 1.92 10.68 6.92
C LYS A 338 2.64 10.59 8.26
N VAL A 339 3.75 11.31 8.37
CA VAL A 339 4.49 11.55 9.61
C VAL A 339 4.78 13.03 9.71
N ASP A 340 4.22 13.70 10.71
CA ASP A 340 4.39 15.13 10.92
C ASP A 340 5.87 15.45 11.20
N SER A 341 6.45 16.34 10.38
CA SER A 341 7.86 16.72 10.43
C SER A 341 8.28 17.51 11.67
N GLU A 342 7.40 17.72 12.66
CA GLU A 342 7.65 18.41 13.92
C GLU A 342 7.47 17.51 15.13
N THR A 343 6.36 16.79 15.21
CA THR A 343 5.99 15.98 16.37
C THR A 343 6.32 14.50 16.19
N GLY A 344 6.59 14.06 14.96
CA GLY A 344 6.64 12.64 14.61
C GLY A 344 5.27 11.95 14.64
N GLN A 345 4.17 12.70 14.81
CA GLN A 345 2.81 12.14 14.82
C GLN A 345 2.53 11.43 13.49
N ILE A 346 2.07 10.19 13.60
CA ILE A 346 1.59 9.39 12.47
C ILE A 346 0.12 9.73 12.26
N SER A 347 -0.27 10.06 11.04
CA SER A 347 -1.67 10.33 10.68
C SER A 347 -2.03 9.74 9.32
N TRP A 348 -3.24 9.22 9.19
CA TRP A 348 -3.67 8.51 7.98
C TRP A 348 -5.19 8.45 7.85
N ASP A 349 -5.72 8.90 6.71
CA ASP A 349 -7.12 8.73 6.31
C ASP A 349 -7.32 7.35 5.66
N THR A 350 -8.15 6.52 6.29
CA THR A 350 -8.44 5.15 5.81
C THR A 350 -9.54 5.08 4.76
N SER A 351 -10.29 6.16 4.51
CA SER A 351 -11.43 6.16 3.57
C SER A 351 -11.04 5.79 2.14
N GLY A 352 -9.81 6.11 1.73
CA GLY A 352 -9.23 5.79 0.43
C GLY A 352 -8.69 4.35 0.29
N LEU A 353 -9.14 3.41 1.12
CA LEU A 353 -8.81 1.97 1.02
C LEU A 353 -9.85 1.18 0.24
N ASN A 354 -9.38 0.33 -0.66
CA ASN A 354 -10.23 -0.60 -1.40
C ASN A 354 -10.80 -1.70 -0.47
N PHE A 355 -9.99 -2.23 0.45
CA PHE A 355 -10.34 -3.26 1.43
C PHE A 355 -9.65 -3.01 2.78
N GLY A 356 -10.22 -3.52 3.86
CA GLY A 356 -9.55 -3.60 5.16
C GLY A 356 -8.64 -4.82 5.26
N ARG A 357 -7.55 -4.71 6.03
CA ARG A 357 -6.58 -5.78 6.32
C ARG A 357 -5.62 -5.39 7.44
N GLY A 358 -4.73 -6.31 7.83
CA GLY A 358 -3.53 -6.02 8.62
C GLY A 358 -2.32 -5.61 7.77
N PHE A 359 -1.52 -4.67 8.27
CA PHE A 359 -0.25 -4.24 7.68
C PHE A 359 0.67 -3.56 8.72
N HIS A 360 1.90 -3.24 8.33
CA HIS A 360 2.87 -2.52 9.18
C HIS A 360 2.92 -1.03 8.86
N ILE A 361 3.01 -0.19 9.89
CA ILE A 361 3.57 1.17 9.77
C ILE A 361 4.91 1.19 10.50
N ARG A 362 5.97 1.69 9.84
CA ARG A 362 7.30 1.85 10.42
C ARG A 362 7.78 3.28 10.23
N ILE A 363 8.44 3.83 11.24
CA ILE A 363 9.10 5.14 11.17
C ILE A 363 10.61 5.00 11.44
N LYS A 364 11.38 5.93 10.88
CA LYS A 364 12.83 6.05 11.05
C LYS A 364 13.19 7.47 11.48
N CYS A 365 14.08 7.58 12.47
CA CYS A 365 14.77 8.82 12.86
C CYS A 365 16.29 8.59 12.69
N SER A 366 17.02 9.58 12.17
CA SER A 366 18.46 9.44 11.91
C SER A 366 19.19 10.77 12.07
N ASN A 367 20.21 10.77 12.92
CA ASN A 367 21.11 11.90 13.15
C ASN A 367 22.57 11.53 12.76
N PHE A 368 23.54 12.39 13.09
CA PHE A 368 24.95 12.14 12.74
C PHE A 368 25.53 10.87 13.39
N ASP A 369 25.02 10.45 14.54
CA ASP A 369 25.54 9.35 15.33
C ASP A 369 24.74 8.06 15.07
N ASP A 370 23.42 8.10 15.29
CA ASP A 370 22.51 6.95 15.34
C ASP A 370 21.41 6.97 14.26
N SER A 371 20.95 5.77 13.86
CA SER A 371 19.67 5.56 13.17
C SER A 371 18.81 4.64 14.02
N VAL A 372 17.56 5.01 14.27
CA VAL A 372 16.60 4.15 14.98
C VAL A 372 15.26 4.08 14.27
N TYR A 373 14.56 2.99 14.55
CA TYR A 373 13.33 2.60 13.89
C TYR A 373 12.35 2.03 14.91
N ALA A 374 11.06 2.24 14.69
CA ALA A 374 10.00 1.51 15.37
C ALA A 374 8.89 1.16 14.38
N SER A 375 8.22 0.03 14.62
CA SER A 375 7.06 -0.42 13.87
C SER A 375 5.85 -0.64 14.78
N MET A 376 4.66 -0.52 14.19
CA MET A 376 3.39 -1.01 14.72
C MET A 376 2.74 -1.96 13.73
N VAL A 377 1.82 -2.79 14.21
CA VAL A 377 0.80 -3.43 13.36
C VAL A 377 -0.48 -2.59 13.41
N VAL A 378 -1.09 -2.35 12.25
CA VAL A 378 -2.43 -1.76 12.14
C VAL A 378 -3.33 -2.75 11.42
N HIS A 379 -4.48 -3.05 12.00
CA HIS A 379 -5.61 -3.74 11.37
C HIS A 379 -6.69 -2.73 11.06
N VAL A 380 -7.08 -2.61 9.79
CA VAL A 380 -8.30 -1.88 9.40
C VAL A 380 -9.44 -2.87 9.26
N ASP A 381 -10.49 -2.68 10.04
CA ASP A 381 -11.77 -3.38 9.89
C ASP A 381 -12.69 -2.58 8.97
N LYS A 382 -12.99 -3.15 7.80
CA LYS A 382 -13.98 -2.65 6.83
C LYS A 382 -15.25 -3.49 6.81
N SER A 383 -15.25 -4.70 7.39
CA SER A 383 -16.44 -5.54 7.50
C SER A 383 -17.26 -5.30 8.77
N GLY A 384 -16.83 -4.39 9.66
CA GLY A 384 -17.48 -4.07 10.94
C GLY A 384 -17.55 -5.29 11.88
N THR A 385 -16.65 -6.25 11.69
CA THR A 385 -16.71 -7.60 12.28
C THR A 385 -15.35 -8.31 12.39
N SER A 386 -14.31 -7.83 11.72
CA SER A 386 -12.99 -8.48 11.75
C SER A 386 -12.09 -7.93 12.85
N GLN A 387 -11.20 -8.75 13.40
CA GLN A 387 -10.42 -8.39 14.60
C GLN A 387 -8.91 -8.63 14.44
N LEU A 388 -8.11 -7.84 15.17
CA LEU A 388 -6.70 -8.10 15.43
C LEU A 388 -6.57 -9.07 16.60
N LYS A 389 -5.81 -10.15 16.40
CA LYS A 389 -5.59 -11.23 17.37
C LYS A 389 -4.11 -11.59 17.42
N VAL A 390 -3.63 -12.11 18.54
CA VAL A 390 -2.22 -12.50 18.75
C VAL A 390 -2.12 -14.02 18.87
N ALA A 391 -1.21 -14.63 18.12
CA ALA A 391 -0.94 -16.06 18.16
C ALA A 391 -0.38 -16.48 19.54
N GLY A 392 -0.99 -17.48 20.17
CA GLY A 392 -0.69 -17.92 21.53
C GLY A 392 -1.55 -17.26 22.61
N GLU A 393 -2.33 -16.22 22.28
CA GLU A 393 -3.20 -15.52 23.22
C GLU A 393 -4.69 -15.79 23.00
N ASN A 394 -5.49 -15.64 24.05
CA ASN A 394 -6.96 -15.58 23.99
C ASN A 394 -7.66 -16.77 23.28
N GLY A 395 -6.98 -17.91 23.18
CA GLY A 395 -7.48 -19.12 22.50
C GLY A 395 -7.04 -19.28 21.05
N VAL A 396 -6.28 -18.33 20.50
CA VAL A 396 -5.59 -18.47 19.21
C VAL A 396 -4.33 -19.31 19.41
N SER A 397 -4.13 -20.31 18.55
CA SER A 397 -2.94 -21.17 18.61
C SER A 397 -1.65 -20.36 18.39
N GLU A 398 -0.57 -20.71 19.09
CA GLU A 398 0.78 -20.24 18.75
C GLU A 398 1.30 -20.85 17.43
N PHE A 399 0.71 -21.97 17.00
CA PHE A 399 1.12 -22.71 15.82
C PHE A 399 0.47 -22.16 14.56
N ILE A 400 1.32 -21.67 13.64
CA ILE A 400 0.96 -20.87 12.48
C ILE A 400 -0.12 -21.50 11.57
N GLY A 401 0.01 -22.80 11.25
CA GLY A 401 -0.95 -23.53 10.42
C GLY A 401 -2.31 -23.76 11.08
N THR A 402 -2.30 -24.10 12.37
CA THR A 402 -3.50 -24.29 13.20
C THR A 402 -4.25 -22.96 13.38
N ALA A 403 -3.53 -21.89 13.70
CA ALA A 403 -4.08 -20.55 13.83
C ALA A 403 -4.70 -20.05 12.51
N GLY A 404 -3.98 -20.15 11.39
CA GLY A 404 -4.51 -19.75 10.08
C GLY A 404 -5.73 -20.57 9.61
N ARG A 405 -5.84 -21.83 10.02
CA ARG A 405 -7.02 -22.68 9.72
C ARG A 405 -8.21 -22.36 10.63
N ALA A 406 -7.94 -21.92 11.86
CA ALA A 406 -8.95 -21.58 12.86
C ALA A 406 -9.40 -20.11 12.84
N MET A 407 -8.73 -19.24 12.07
CA MET A 407 -9.04 -17.82 11.99
C MET A 407 -10.42 -17.56 11.39
N THR A 408 -11.09 -16.49 11.85
CA THR A 408 -12.30 -15.99 11.19
C THR A 408 -11.92 -15.32 9.88
N SER A 409 -12.78 -15.44 8.86
CA SER A 409 -12.60 -14.72 7.59
C SER A 409 -12.48 -13.22 7.84
N GLY A 410 -11.41 -12.60 7.35
CA GLY A 410 -11.13 -11.17 7.50
C GLY A 410 -10.31 -10.77 8.74
N ASP A 411 -10.12 -11.66 9.73
CA ASP A 411 -9.27 -11.40 10.91
C ASP A 411 -7.82 -11.10 10.52
N THR A 412 -7.11 -10.34 11.35
CA THR A 412 -5.65 -10.23 11.35
C THR A 412 -5.06 -11.03 12.52
N ILE A 413 -4.26 -12.07 12.25
CA ILE A 413 -3.47 -12.75 13.28
C ILE A 413 -2.01 -12.28 13.23
N VAL A 414 -1.59 -11.66 14.32
CA VAL A 414 -0.22 -11.23 14.60
C VAL A 414 0.56 -12.38 15.24
N PHE A 415 1.73 -12.69 14.68
CA PHE A 415 2.67 -13.68 15.19
C PHE A 415 3.85 -12.98 15.86
N PRO A 416 4.04 -13.14 17.19
CA PRO A 416 5.18 -12.59 17.92
C PRO A 416 6.54 -12.87 17.28
N ASN A 417 7.52 -12.02 17.55
CA ASN A 417 8.88 -12.19 17.04
C ASN A 417 9.50 -13.50 17.55
N GLY A 418 9.95 -14.38 16.65
CA GLY A 418 10.33 -15.74 16.99
C GLY A 418 10.64 -16.64 15.80
N ASN A 419 10.91 -17.93 16.06
CA ASN A 419 11.16 -18.95 15.05
C ASN A 419 10.05 -20.01 15.09
N TYR A 420 9.28 -20.10 14.01
CA TYR A 420 8.16 -21.00 13.80
C TYR A 420 8.59 -22.17 12.91
N PRO A 421 8.71 -23.40 13.45
CA PRO A 421 8.95 -24.58 12.63
C PRO A 421 7.82 -24.79 11.62
N VAL A 422 8.20 -25.16 10.39
CA VAL A 422 7.28 -25.35 9.26
C VAL A 422 6.36 -26.56 9.43
N SER A 423 6.66 -27.46 10.35
CA SER A 423 5.76 -28.56 10.72
C SER A 423 5.95 -28.85 12.20
N ILE A 424 4.96 -29.47 12.85
CA ILE A 424 5.02 -29.81 14.26
C ILE A 424 4.27 -31.14 14.49
N THR A 425 4.31 -31.66 15.71
CA THR A 425 3.53 -32.84 16.09
C THR A 425 2.07 -32.54 16.44
N GLU A 426 1.69 -31.27 16.59
CA GLU A 426 0.39 -30.86 17.15
C GLU A 426 -0.64 -30.38 16.11
N ASP A 427 -0.21 -29.96 14.90
CA ASP A 427 -1.11 -29.60 13.79
C ASP A 427 -1.44 -30.79 12.87
N GLU A 428 -0.85 -31.96 13.14
CA GLU A 428 -0.86 -33.18 12.33
C GLU A 428 -0.47 -32.99 10.86
N SER A 429 0.15 -31.86 10.47
CA SER A 429 0.39 -31.54 9.06
C SER A 429 1.55 -32.34 8.47
N TYR A 430 2.65 -32.47 9.22
CA TYR A 430 3.95 -33.04 8.84
C TYR A 430 4.61 -32.47 7.56
N GLU A 431 3.90 -31.68 6.76
CA GLU A 431 4.39 -30.89 5.63
C GLU A 431 3.72 -29.50 5.62
N ASN A 432 4.56 -28.46 5.62
CA ASN A 432 4.25 -27.05 5.37
C ASN A 432 3.48 -26.29 6.48
N ALA A 433 3.95 -25.08 6.80
CA ALA A 433 3.35 -24.16 7.77
C ALA A 433 1.94 -23.74 7.36
N TYR A 434 1.69 -23.66 6.05
CA TYR A 434 0.35 -23.67 5.48
C TYR A 434 0.22 -24.78 4.43
N ASN A 435 -0.80 -25.60 4.61
CA ASN A 435 -1.32 -26.50 3.59
C ASN A 435 -2.70 -26.04 3.14
N ARG A 436 -3.09 -26.46 1.93
CA ARG A 436 -4.03 -25.83 0.99
C ARG A 436 -5.33 -25.24 1.54
N ASP A 437 -5.87 -25.80 2.61
CA ASP A 437 -7.12 -25.36 3.23
C ASP A 437 -6.90 -24.33 4.37
N SER A 438 -5.72 -23.68 4.39
CA SER A 438 -5.28 -22.70 5.39
C SER A 438 -4.30 -21.70 4.73
N PRO A 439 -4.34 -20.39 5.07
CA PRO A 439 -5.29 -19.73 5.98
C PRO A 439 -6.71 -19.61 5.42
N THR A 440 -7.69 -19.36 6.29
CA THR A 440 -9.09 -19.06 5.90
C THR A 440 -9.14 -17.85 4.97
N SER A 441 -9.77 -17.97 3.80
CA SER A 441 -9.98 -16.87 2.84
C SER A 441 -10.73 -15.67 3.45
N GLY A 442 -10.42 -14.46 2.98
CA GLY A 442 -11.18 -13.24 3.29
C GLY A 442 -12.34 -12.99 2.31
N SER A 443 -12.76 -11.72 2.23
CA SER A 443 -13.72 -11.20 1.24
C SER A 443 -13.09 -10.07 0.41
N SER A 444 -13.78 -9.64 -0.66
CA SER A 444 -13.37 -8.48 -1.47
C SER A 444 -13.30 -7.16 -0.72
N GLU A 445 -13.91 -7.08 0.47
CA GLU A 445 -13.94 -5.88 1.32
C GLU A 445 -13.00 -6.00 2.53
N GLN A 446 -12.68 -7.22 2.98
CA GLN A 446 -11.86 -7.47 4.16
C GLN A 446 -10.96 -8.71 3.95
N TYR A 447 -9.65 -8.53 3.93
CA TYR A 447 -8.71 -9.63 3.72
C TYR A 447 -8.38 -10.29 5.06
N SER A 448 -8.47 -11.62 5.10
CA SER A 448 -7.79 -12.39 6.13
C SER A 448 -6.30 -12.07 6.07
N THR A 449 -5.69 -11.77 7.21
CA THR A 449 -4.28 -11.37 7.27
C THR A 449 -3.51 -12.23 8.27
N ILE A 450 -2.36 -12.72 7.84
CA ILE A 450 -1.34 -13.31 8.69
C ILE A 450 -0.15 -12.34 8.68
N ILE A 451 0.28 -11.84 9.84
CA ILE A 451 1.32 -10.82 9.94
C ILE A 451 2.34 -11.10 11.04
N ALA A 452 3.62 -10.83 10.80
CA ALA A 452 4.65 -10.84 11.84
C ALA A 452 4.49 -9.62 12.77
N GLU A 453 4.77 -9.73 14.06
CA GLU A 453 4.73 -8.61 15.02
C GLU A 453 5.62 -7.44 14.58
N SER A 454 6.85 -7.74 14.16
CA SER A 454 7.76 -6.78 13.53
C SER A 454 8.16 -7.25 12.14
N PRO A 455 8.36 -6.35 11.16
CA PRO A 455 8.77 -6.75 9.81
C PRO A 455 10.09 -7.53 9.84
N GLY A 456 10.07 -8.77 9.35
CA GLY A 456 11.18 -9.71 9.36
C GLY A 456 11.49 -10.38 10.71
N GLY A 457 10.72 -10.13 11.76
CA GLY A 457 10.97 -10.64 13.11
C GLY A 457 10.37 -12.02 13.42
N ALA A 458 9.39 -12.48 12.63
CA ALA A 458 8.89 -13.86 12.68
C ALA A 458 9.49 -14.69 11.53
N ILE A 459 10.24 -15.73 11.89
CA ILE A 459 10.94 -16.62 10.96
C ILE A 459 10.16 -17.91 10.79
N ILE A 460 9.73 -18.24 9.57
CA ILE A 460 9.14 -19.53 9.23
C ILE A 460 10.27 -20.46 8.73
N ASN A 461 10.61 -21.48 9.51
CA ASN A 461 11.86 -22.24 9.33
C ASN A 461 11.60 -23.71 8.92
N GLY A 462 12.10 -24.08 7.73
CA GLY A 462 12.02 -25.42 7.15
C GLY A 462 13.10 -26.41 7.59
N GLU A 463 13.90 -26.11 8.61
CA GLU A 463 14.87 -27.03 9.21
C GLU A 463 14.25 -28.33 9.74
N ALA A 464 15.07 -29.38 9.83
CA ALA A 464 14.67 -30.66 10.41
C ALA A 464 14.77 -30.62 11.95
N HIS A 465 13.71 -31.04 12.63
CA HIS A 465 13.61 -31.06 14.10
C HIS A 465 12.70 -32.22 14.55
N ASP A 466 12.82 -32.67 15.80
CA ASP A 466 11.94 -33.66 16.44
C ASP A 466 11.67 -34.99 15.68
N GLY A 467 12.56 -35.34 14.75
CA GLY A 467 12.42 -36.50 13.85
C GLY A 467 11.66 -36.23 12.55
N ILE A 468 11.09 -35.02 12.40
CA ILE A 468 10.55 -34.49 11.14
C ILE A 468 11.72 -34.10 10.22
N GLY A 469 11.60 -34.42 8.92
CA GLY A 469 12.61 -34.10 7.92
C GLY A 469 12.66 -32.60 7.55
N LYS A 470 13.69 -32.20 6.79
CA LYS A 470 13.78 -30.85 6.22
C LYS A 470 12.58 -30.63 5.28
N GLN A 471 11.95 -29.47 5.36
CA GLN A 471 10.62 -29.25 4.80
C GLN A 471 10.62 -28.73 3.38
N LYS A 472 9.80 -29.34 2.52
CA LYS A 472 9.78 -29.05 1.08
C LYS A 472 9.19 -27.69 0.77
N LYS A 473 8.14 -27.27 1.48
CA LYS A 473 7.55 -25.93 1.36
C LYS A 473 7.30 -25.35 2.73
N ALA A 474 7.22 -24.02 2.83
CA ALA A 474 6.64 -23.38 4.00
C ALA A 474 5.16 -23.09 3.76
N ILE A 475 4.80 -22.52 2.61
CA ILE A 475 3.42 -22.11 2.33
C ILE A 475 2.96 -22.77 1.01
N GLU A 476 2.02 -23.72 1.07
CA GLU A 476 1.29 -24.22 -0.11
C GLU A 476 -0.20 -23.89 0.00
N LEU A 477 -0.60 -22.79 -0.65
CA LEU A 477 -1.99 -22.35 -0.75
C LEU A 477 -2.77 -23.18 -1.77
N GLY A 478 -4.04 -23.47 -1.45
CA GLY A 478 -5.04 -24.10 -2.29
C GLY A 478 -5.79 -23.04 -3.09
N GLU A 479 -7.12 -23.08 -3.08
CA GLU A 479 -7.98 -22.10 -3.75
C GLU A 479 -8.34 -20.93 -2.81
N ASN A 480 -7.35 -20.45 -2.05
CA ASN A 480 -7.50 -19.33 -1.13
C ASN A 480 -7.78 -18.02 -1.92
N SER A 481 -8.47 -17.07 -1.32
CA SER A 481 -8.77 -15.77 -1.94
C SER A 481 -8.85 -14.67 -0.89
N TYR A 482 -8.54 -13.43 -1.29
CA TYR A 482 -8.53 -12.25 -0.41
C TYR A 482 -7.74 -12.49 0.88
N LEU A 483 -6.47 -12.85 0.70
CA LEU A 483 -5.55 -13.24 1.77
C LEU A 483 -4.27 -12.43 1.66
N ALA A 484 -3.84 -11.84 2.78
CA ALA A 484 -2.56 -11.16 2.93
C ALA A 484 -1.63 -11.94 3.86
N ILE A 485 -0.37 -12.11 3.46
CA ILE A 485 0.69 -12.66 4.31
C ILE A 485 1.84 -11.65 4.35
N VAL A 486 2.18 -11.18 5.56
CA VAL A 486 2.89 -9.91 5.74
C VAL A 486 4.10 -10.05 6.70
N GLY A 487 5.28 -9.68 6.21
CA GLY A 487 6.46 -9.43 7.04
C GLY A 487 7.20 -10.65 7.60
N PHE A 488 6.92 -11.87 7.15
CA PHE A 488 7.65 -13.06 7.58
C PHE A 488 8.97 -13.24 6.82
N VAL A 489 9.94 -13.92 7.44
CA VAL A 489 11.14 -14.40 6.76
C VAL A 489 11.14 -15.93 6.71
N LEU A 490 11.11 -16.49 5.51
CA LEU A 490 11.06 -17.92 5.25
C LEU A 490 12.49 -18.43 5.05
N LYS A 491 12.95 -19.36 5.89
CA LYS A 491 14.31 -19.92 5.82
C LYS A 491 14.29 -21.43 5.68
N ASN A 492 15.36 -21.98 5.10
CA ASN A 492 15.62 -23.43 5.01
C ASN A 492 14.57 -24.27 4.27
N VAL A 493 13.66 -23.66 3.52
CA VAL A 493 12.65 -24.37 2.74
C VAL A 493 13.27 -25.04 1.51
N GLN A 494 13.12 -26.36 1.41
CA GLN A 494 13.85 -27.17 0.44
C GLN A 494 13.46 -26.93 -1.02
N ARG A 495 12.22 -26.54 -1.34
CA ARG A 495 11.72 -26.57 -2.73
C ARG A 495 10.99 -25.30 -3.17
N GLU A 496 9.89 -24.92 -2.53
CA GLU A 496 9.20 -23.65 -2.81
C GLU A 496 8.82 -22.95 -1.48
N SER A 497 9.38 -21.78 -1.18
CA SER A 497 9.10 -21.05 0.08
C SER A 497 7.61 -20.68 0.18
N VAL A 498 7.06 -20.05 -0.88
CA VAL A 498 5.62 -19.85 -1.05
C VAL A 498 5.19 -20.41 -2.41
N THR A 499 4.08 -21.15 -2.45
CA THR A 499 3.42 -21.48 -3.71
C THR A 499 1.90 -21.62 -3.62
N THR A 500 1.19 -21.36 -4.73
CA THR A 500 -0.27 -21.49 -4.83
C THR A 500 -0.69 -22.57 -5.82
N ARG A 501 -1.96 -23.02 -5.75
CA ARG A 501 -2.56 -23.99 -6.69
C ARG A 501 -4.04 -23.70 -6.94
N GLY A 502 -4.45 -23.60 -8.20
CA GLY A 502 -5.86 -23.38 -8.56
C GLY A 502 -6.20 -21.91 -8.70
N THR A 503 -7.49 -21.57 -8.81
CA THR A 503 -7.98 -20.24 -9.23
C THR A 503 -8.00 -19.21 -8.09
N ASN A 504 -6.83 -18.96 -7.51
CA ASN A 504 -6.64 -18.05 -6.38
C ASN A 504 -6.99 -16.60 -6.75
N THR A 505 -7.92 -15.97 -6.04
CA THR A 505 -8.36 -14.61 -6.36
C THR A 505 -7.78 -13.60 -5.38
N LYS A 506 -6.97 -12.66 -5.89
CA LYS A 506 -6.37 -11.53 -5.17
C LYS A 506 -5.57 -11.97 -3.91
N LEU A 507 -4.38 -12.54 -4.13
CA LEU A 507 -3.44 -12.89 -3.06
C LEU A 507 -2.32 -11.86 -2.91
N LEU A 508 -2.08 -11.42 -1.67
CA LEU A 508 -1.08 -10.43 -1.32
C LEU A 508 0.07 -11.04 -0.51
N LEU A 509 1.29 -10.95 -1.01
CA LEU A 509 2.51 -11.07 -0.20
C LEU A 509 3.11 -9.68 0.00
N GLU A 510 3.30 -9.27 1.25
CA GLU A 510 3.96 -8.00 1.59
C GLU A 510 5.18 -8.21 2.49
N PHE A 511 6.31 -7.58 2.16
CA PHE A 511 7.55 -7.60 2.94
C PHE A 511 8.02 -9.02 3.33
N MET A 512 7.70 -9.99 2.47
CA MET A 512 8.04 -11.39 2.68
C MET A 512 9.50 -11.60 2.27
N GLY A 513 10.32 -12.04 3.21
CA GLY A 513 11.70 -12.48 2.96
C GLY A 513 11.73 -13.96 2.59
N ALA A 514 12.36 -14.34 1.49
CA ALA A 514 12.58 -15.74 1.11
C ALA A 514 14.08 -16.04 1.01
N GLN A 515 14.59 -16.87 1.93
CA GLN A 515 15.95 -17.39 1.91
C GLN A 515 15.96 -18.82 1.37
N GLY A 516 16.61 -19.02 0.23
CA GLY A 516 16.86 -20.33 -0.34
C GLY A 516 17.65 -21.20 0.63
N ALA A 517 17.21 -22.44 0.78
CA ALA A 517 17.88 -23.46 1.60
C ALA A 517 19.24 -23.94 1.04
N GLY A 518 19.81 -23.16 0.11
CA GLY A 518 20.64 -23.66 -0.98
C GLY A 518 20.05 -24.93 -1.58
N THR A 519 20.87 -25.95 -1.61
CA THR A 519 20.52 -27.37 -1.68
C THR A 519 21.51 -28.05 -0.74
N ASN A 520 21.14 -28.91 0.21
CA ASN A 520 22.04 -29.75 1.06
C ASN A 520 23.34 -29.14 1.67
N LEU A 521 23.62 -27.83 1.54
CA LEU A 521 24.97 -27.25 1.37
C LEU A 521 25.79 -27.79 0.16
N LEU A 522 25.20 -28.60 -0.73
CA LEU A 522 25.75 -28.99 -2.04
C LEU A 522 24.66 -29.02 -3.15
N PRO A 523 24.88 -28.47 -4.36
CA PRO A 523 23.77 -27.97 -5.20
C PRO A 523 23.07 -29.03 -6.08
N CYS A 524 21.92 -28.67 -6.68
CA CYS A 524 21.06 -29.57 -7.46
C CYS A 524 21.66 -30.03 -8.80
N ASP A 525 21.78 -31.34 -9.06
CA ASP A 525 22.46 -31.83 -10.27
C ASP A 525 21.56 -32.08 -11.50
N SER A 526 20.24 -32.09 -11.33
CA SER A 526 19.31 -32.58 -12.36
C SER A 526 17.85 -32.17 -12.11
N PHE A 527 17.03 -32.17 -13.17
CA PHE A 527 15.57 -32.11 -13.07
C PHE A 527 14.98 -33.11 -12.07
N SER A 528 15.59 -34.30 -11.95
CA SER A 528 15.09 -35.33 -11.03
C SER A 528 15.22 -34.90 -9.57
N ALA A 529 16.34 -34.29 -9.18
CA ALA A 529 16.59 -33.78 -7.83
C ALA A 529 15.69 -32.57 -7.48
N ALA A 530 15.43 -31.69 -8.45
CA ALA A 530 14.43 -30.62 -8.31
C ALA A 530 13.00 -31.18 -8.21
N GLY A 531 12.72 -32.28 -8.92
CA GLY A 531 11.43 -32.98 -8.91
C GLY A 531 11.10 -33.67 -7.59
N SER A 532 12.06 -34.38 -6.98
CA SER A 532 11.95 -34.98 -5.64
C SER A 532 11.82 -33.91 -4.54
N GLY A 533 12.38 -32.72 -4.75
CA GLY A 533 12.45 -31.64 -3.77
C GLY A 533 13.71 -31.68 -2.92
N ASP A 534 14.81 -32.21 -3.47
CA ASP A 534 16.11 -32.20 -2.78
C ASP A 534 16.73 -30.79 -2.76
N CYS A 535 16.26 -29.89 -3.65
CA CYS A 535 16.83 -28.57 -3.93
C CYS A 535 15.80 -27.47 -4.22
N SER A 536 16.20 -26.22 -3.95
CA SER A 536 15.30 -25.07 -4.09
C SER A 536 14.93 -24.80 -5.55
N ASN A 537 13.62 -24.82 -5.82
CA ASN A 537 12.99 -24.68 -7.13
C ASN A 537 12.32 -23.30 -7.31
N ALA A 538 11.89 -22.64 -6.24
CA ALA A 538 11.52 -21.23 -6.22
C ALA A 538 11.61 -20.65 -4.81
N GLY A 539 11.72 -19.33 -4.67
CA GLY A 539 11.33 -18.62 -3.46
C GLY A 539 9.83 -18.46 -3.39
N MET A 540 9.30 -17.43 -4.06
CA MET A 540 7.89 -17.07 -4.00
C MET A 540 7.22 -17.29 -5.37
N ARG A 541 6.26 -18.23 -5.46
CA ARG A 541 5.72 -18.70 -6.75
C ARG A 541 4.18 -18.76 -6.81
N PHE A 542 3.56 -17.80 -7.49
CA PHE A 542 2.11 -17.87 -7.79
C PHE A 542 1.84 -18.66 -9.07
N ASN A 543 0.95 -19.67 -8.98
CA ASN A 543 0.40 -20.41 -10.12
C ASN A 543 -1.11 -20.16 -10.24
N GLY A 544 -1.55 -19.56 -11.35
CA GLY A 544 -2.95 -19.21 -11.59
C GLY A 544 -3.40 -17.93 -10.88
N GLY A 545 -4.48 -17.32 -11.39
CA GLY A 545 -5.24 -16.30 -10.67
C GLY A 545 -4.62 -14.89 -10.67
N THR A 546 -4.92 -14.12 -9.63
CA THR A 546 -4.51 -12.70 -9.50
C THR A 546 -3.66 -12.50 -8.24
N GLY A 547 -2.42 -12.03 -8.40
CA GLY A 547 -1.47 -11.94 -7.29
C GLY A 547 -0.64 -10.66 -7.28
N LEU A 548 -0.35 -10.16 -6.08
CA LEU A 548 0.48 -8.99 -5.81
C LEU A 548 1.62 -9.40 -4.87
N PHE A 549 2.86 -9.25 -5.34
CA PHE A 549 4.04 -9.19 -4.48
C PHE A 549 4.38 -7.70 -4.28
N GLN A 550 4.45 -7.23 -3.04
CA GLN A 550 4.92 -5.88 -2.73
C GLN A 550 5.97 -5.88 -1.61
N ASN A 551 6.94 -4.96 -1.68
CA ASN A 551 7.95 -4.72 -0.64
C ASN A 551 8.81 -5.97 -0.28
N SER A 552 8.76 -7.05 -1.07
CA SER A 552 9.22 -8.40 -0.68
C SER A 552 10.62 -8.71 -1.22
N TYR A 553 11.37 -9.62 -0.59
CA TYR A 553 12.79 -9.81 -0.90
C TYR A 553 13.21 -11.29 -0.88
N ASP A 554 14.11 -11.65 -1.80
CA ASP A 554 14.44 -13.04 -2.13
C ASP A 554 15.96 -13.19 -2.30
N TRP A 555 16.58 -14.23 -1.75
CA TRP A 555 18.02 -14.49 -1.87
C TRP A 555 18.40 -15.96 -1.65
N GLY A 556 19.59 -16.38 -2.09
CA GLY A 556 20.11 -17.74 -1.90
C GLY A 556 19.39 -18.85 -2.69
N HIS A 557 18.47 -18.51 -3.59
CA HIS A 557 17.67 -19.49 -4.34
C HIS A 557 18.40 -20.04 -5.59
N ASN A 558 18.42 -21.37 -5.74
CA ASN A 558 19.17 -22.10 -6.80
C ASN A 558 18.45 -22.12 -8.17
N ARG A 559 17.21 -21.60 -8.24
CA ARG A 559 16.38 -21.65 -9.44
C ARG A 559 15.66 -20.34 -9.73
N TYR A 560 14.48 -20.14 -9.13
CA TYR A 560 13.72 -18.90 -9.28
C TYR A 560 13.67 -18.16 -7.95
N GLY A 561 13.69 -16.83 -8.01
CA GLY A 561 13.31 -16.01 -6.86
C GLY A 561 11.79 -15.85 -6.82
N ILE A 562 11.31 -14.69 -7.28
CA ILE A 562 9.88 -14.41 -7.44
C ILE A 562 9.40 -14.88 -8.81
N MET A 563 8.31 -15.64 -8.84
CA MET A 563 7.77 -16.27 -10.05
C MET A 563 6.25 -16.16 -10.14
N THR A 564 5.74 -15.81 -11.31
CA THR A 564 4.33 -15.99 -11.69
C THR A 564 4.20 -17.05 -12.78
N SER A 565 3.06 -17.75 -12.82
CA SER A 565 2.78 -18.75 -13.85
C SER A 565 1.30 -18.90 -14.11
N ARG A 566 0.86 -18.66 -15.35
CA ARG A 566 -0.55 -18.71 -15.80
C ARG A 566 -1.47 -17.80 -14.97
N THR A 567 -0.95 -16.69 -14.45
CA THR A 567 -1.76 -15.66 -13.77
C THR A 567 -2.55 -14.87 -14.81
N ASP A 568 -3.83 -14.63 -14.52
CA ASP A 568 -4.73 -13.82 -15.35
C ASP A 568 -4.35 -12.33 -15.31
N GLY A 569 -3.71 -11.91 -14.20
CA GLY A 569 -3.03 -10.63 -14.04
C GLY A 569 -2.19 -10.60 -12.77
N SER A 570 -0.92 -10.22 -12.84
CA SER A 570 -0.04 -10.15 -11.67
C SER A 570 0.81 -8.87 -11.61
N ILE A 571 1.16 -8.48 -10.39
CA ILE A 571 2.09 -7.38 -10.11
C ILE A 571 3.21 -7.88 -9.22
N THR A 572 4.46 -7.54 -9.56
CA THR A 572 5.59 -7.57 -8.62
C THR A 572 6.11 -6.15 -8.46
N ARG A 573 6.09 -5.61 -7.23
CA ARG A 573 6.55 -4.25 -6.97
C ARG A 573 7.43 -4.10 -5.75
N ARG A 574 8.26 -3.07 -5.73
CA ARG A 574 9.07 -2.62 -4.57
C ARG A 574 9.92 -3.75 -3.98
N SER A 575 10.31 -4.72 -4.81
CA SER A 575 10.78 -6.04 -4.39
C SER A 575 12.20 -6.34 -4.87
N PHE A 576 12.96 -7.10 -4.09
CA PHE A 576 14.36 -7.44 -4.36
C PHE A 576 14.50 -8.93 -4.69
N VAL A 577 15.27 -9.29 -5.72
CA VAL A 577 15.73 -10.68 -5.90
C VAL A 577 17.25 -10.75 -6.04
N ARG A 578 17.89 -11.62 -5.27
CA ARG A 578 19.30 -11.98 -5.39
C ARG A 578 19.47 -13.43 -5.84
N LEU A 579 20.23 -13.61 -6.91
CA LEU A 579 20.55 -14.92 -7.45
C LEU A 579 22.02 -15.29 -7.23
N ASP A 580 22.24 -16.11 -6.20
CA ASP A 580 23.56 -16.36 -5.62
C ASP A 580 24.30 -17.58 -6.21
N GLU A 581 23.59 -18.65 -6.56
CA GLU A 581 24.18 -19.93 -6.98
C GLU A 581 23.25 -20.63 -7.99
N HIS A 582 23.82 -21.29 -9.00
CA HIS A 582 23.07 -22.20 -9.87
C HIS A 582 23.80 -23.53 -10.11
N LYS A 583 23.04 -24.63 -10.11
CA LYS A 583 23.47 -25.92 -10.68
C LYS A 583 22.26 -26.66 -11.25
N GLY A 584 22.47 -27.38 -12.35
CA GLY A 584 21.52 -28.32 -12.95
C GLY A 584 21.40 -28.13 -14.46
N ASP A 585 20.37 -28.75 -15.03
CA ASP A 585 19.94 -28.59 -16.43
C ASP A 585 18.60 -27.84 -16.52
N GLN A 586 18.31 -26.99 -15.53
CA GLN A 586 17.02 -26.32 -15.34
C GLN A 586 17.07 -24.78 -15.34
N PRO A 587 16.15 -24.09 -16.03
CA PRO A 587 16.02 -22.62 -16.04
C PRO A 587 16.06 -21.93 -14.66
N TYR A 588 16.77 -20.80 -14.61
CA TYR A 588 17.13 -19.93 -13.49
C TYR A 588 16.59 -18.50 -13.75
N GLY A 589 16.08 -17.76 -12.77
CA GLY A 589 15.57 -16.40 -13.06
C GLY A 589 15.03 -15.58 -11.90
N GLY A 590 15.18 -14.25 -12.01
CA GLY A 590 14.92 -13.29 -10.95
C GLY A 590 13.43 -13.06 -10.71
N PHE A 591 12.80 -12.32 -11.62
CA PHE A 591 11.35 -12.12 -11.74
C PHE A 591 10.86 -12.91 -12.97
N SER A 592 10.37 -14.13 -12.73
CA SER A 592 10.11 -15.12 -13.80
C SER A 592 8.62 -15.28 -14.10
N ASN A 593 8.20 -15.03 -15.34
CA ASN A 593 6.78 -14.90 -15.70
C ASN A 593 6.41 -15.99 -16.73
N TYR A 594 5.63 -17.00 -16.33
CA TYR A 594 5.50 -18.25 -17.08
C TYR A 594 4.08 -18.51 -17.61
N CYS A 595 3.83 -18.12 -18.86
CA CYS A 595 2.50 -18.19 -19.51
C CYS A 595 1.45 -17.25 -18.89
N ASP A 596 1.86 -16.18 -18.23
CA ASP A 596 0.97 -15.16 -17.69
C ASP A 596 0.40 -14.31 -18.83
N THR A 597 -0.90 -14.00 -18.80
CA THR A 597 -1.54 -13.14 -19.82
C THR A 597 -1.16 -11.68 -19.63
N LEU A 598 -1.01 -11.26 -18.37
CA LEU A 598 -0.71 -9.88 -17.98
C LEU A 598 0.23 -9.92 -16.77
N HIS A 599 1.38 -9.27 -16.88
CA HIS A 599 2.30 -9.08 -15.75
C HIS A 599 2.93 -7.69 -15.78
N LEU A 600 2.98 -7.06 -14.60
CA LEU A 600 3.60 -5.76 -14.36
C LEU A 600 4.67 -5.86 -13.25
N SER A 601 5.94 -5.82 -13.64
CA SER A 601 7.05 -5.56 -12.72
C SER A 601 7.22 -4.04 -12.62
N GLN A 602 7.03 -3.43 -11.45
CA GLN A 602 7.15 -1.96 -11.30
C GLN A 602 7.82 -1.53 -9.99
N ASP A 603 8.32 -0.29 -9.90
CA ASP A 603 8.91 0.32 -8.69
C ASP A 603 10.03 -0.46 -8.00
N ASN A 604 11.29 -0.01 -8.01
CA ASN A 604 12.37 -0.64 -7.22
C ASN A 604 12.34 -2.17 -7.32
N THR A 605 12.11 -2.71 -8.53
CA THR A 605 12.30 -4.13 -8.78
C THR A 605 13.79 -4.33 -8.96
N VAL A 606 14.46 -4.78 -7.88
CA VAL A 606 15.92 -4.81 -7.79
C VAL A 606 16.46 -6.19 -8.09
N PHE A 607 17.57 -6.25 -8.83
CA PHE A 607 18.31 -7.47 -9.12
C PHE A 607 19.81 -7.31 -8.92
N ASP A 608 20.41 -8.31 -8.27
CA ASP A 608 21.82 -8.42 -7.91
C ASP A 608 22.21 -9.90 -7.99
N SER A 609 23.31 -10.25 -8.67
CA SER A 609 23.67 -11.66 -8.91
C SER A 609 25.19 -11.88 -8.94
N LEU A 610 25.62 -13.15 -8.91
CA LEU A 610 27.01 -13.50 -9.28
C LEU A 610 27.02 -14.70 -10.23
N ALA A 611 27.37 -14.50 -11.50
CA ALA A 611 27.52 -15.63 -12.44
C ALA A 611 28.72 -16.54 -12.12
N ILE A 612 29.66 -16.09 -11.29
CA ILE A 612 30.85 -16.88 -10.88
C ILE A 612 30.45 -18.22 -10.23
N ALA A 613 29.27 -18.27 -9.58
CA ALA A 613 28.67 -19.48 -8.99
C ALA A 613 27.44 -20.00 -9.76
N ALA A 614 27.17 -19.50 -10.96
CA ALA A 614 26.09 -19.92 -11.83
C ALA A 614 26.63 -20.22 -13.24
N PRO A 615 26.96 -21.49 -13.57
CA PRO A 615 27.63 -21.81 -14.81
C PRO A 615 26.73 -21.53 -16.01
N HIS A 616 27.29 -20.89 -17.04
CA HIS A 616 26.70 -20.69 -18.36
C HIS A 616 26.51 -22.01 -19.16
N TYR A 617 26.46 -23.15 -18.47
CA TYR A 617 26.04 -24.44 -19.02
C TYR A 617 24.53 -24.49 -19.15
N LYS A 618 24.04 -23.91 -20.24
CA LYS A 618 22.73 -24.22 -20.82
C LYS A 618 21.58 -24.15 -19.80
N ASN A 619 21.25 -22.96 -19.28
CA ASN A 619 19.97 -22.67 -18.65
C ASN A 619 19.55 -21.23 -18.93
N TYR A 620 18.24 -20.98 -19.13
CA TYR A 620 17.70 -19.63 -19.21
C TYR A 620 18.08 -19.01 -17.86
N ALA A 621 18.84 -17.92 -17.83
CA ALA A 621 19.42 -17.35 -16.63
C ALA A 621 19.34 -15.82 -16.70
N GLY A 622 18.25 -15.24 -16.19
CA GLY A 622 18.03 -13.81 -16.36
C GLY A 622 16.96 -13.17 -15.49
N LEU A 623 16.91 -11.85 -15.57
CA LEU A 623 16.11 -10.99 -14.71
C LEU A 623 14.62 -11.11 -15.00
N ALA A 624 14.18 -10.79 -16.22
CA ALA A 624 12.81 -11.00 -16.66
C ALA A 624 12.76 -12.10 -17.73
N ALA A 625 12.31 -13.29 -17.32
CA ALA A 625 12.24 -14.48 -18.17
C ALA A 625 10.79 -14.80 -18.57
N TYR A 626 10.57 -15.14 -19.84
CA TYR A 626 9.27 -15.62 -20.35
C TYR A 626 9.46 -16.83 -21.30
N PRO A 627 8.66 -17.90 -21.18
CA PRO A 627 8.92 -19.21 -21.79
C PRO A 627 8.72 -19.29 -23.32
N ALA A 628 9.31 -20.22 -24.07
CA ALA A 628 9.99 -21.49 -23.77
C ALA A 628 9.10 -22.71 -23.40
N THR A 629 8.59 -23.41 -24.42
CA THR A 629 7.78 -24.65 -24.36
C THR A 629 6.38 -24.55 -23.73
N GLY A 630 5.38 -24.37 -24.59
CA GLY A 630 3.97 -24.74 -24.39
C GLY A 630 2.98 -23.58 -24.27
N CYS A 631 3.42 -22.34 -24.44
CA CYS A 631 2.64 -21.10 -24.24
C CYS A 631 2.99 -19.98 -25.23
N GLU A 632 3.75 -20.30 -26.27
CA GLU A 632 4.35 -19.40 -27.24
C GLU A 632 3.34 -18.57 -28.04
N SER A 633 2.16 -19.16 -28.26
CA SER A 633 1.04 -18.58 -29.01
C SER A 633 0.00 -17.89 -28.11
N VAL A 634 0.23 -17.82 -26.80
CA VAL A 634 -0.65 -17.11 -25.86
C VAL A 634 -0.46 -15.60 -26.03
N PRO A 635 -1.51 -14.83 -26.34
CA PRO A 635 -1.42 -13.37 -26.34
C PRO A 635 -1.18 -12.88 -24.92
N ALA A 636 -0.06 -12.20 -24.71
CA ALA A 636 0.30 -11.62 -23.43
C ALA A 636 0.97 -10.25 -23.60
N THR A 637 0.86 -9.42 -22.57
CA THR A 637 1.56 -8.13 -22.44
C THR A 637 2.40 -8.16 -21.16
N LEU A 638 3.71 -7.95 -21.31
CA LEU A 638 4.63 -7.78 -20.19
C LEU A 638 5.09 -6.33 -20.13
N LYS A 639 5.01 -5.73 -18.95
CA LYS A 639 5.60 -4.40 -18.68
C LYS A 639 6.56 -4.51 -17.51
N THR A 640 7.73 -3.89 -17.67
CA THR A 640 8.77 -3.75 -16.66
C THR A 640 9.11 -2.27 -16.55
N GLU A 641 8.91 -1.68 -15.36
CA GLU A 641 9.10 -0.25 -15.13
C GLU A 641 9.87 0.04 -13.84
N GLY A 642 10.83 0.98 -13.85
CA GLY A 642 11.54 1.35 -12.62
C GLY A 642 12.41 0.22 -12.05
N LEU A 643 12.85 -0.69 -12.93
CA LEU A 643 13.72 -1.83 -12.64
C LEU A 643 15.17 -1.35 -12.44
N LEU A 644 15.84 -1.91 -11.43
CA LEU A 644 17.21 -1.58 -11.06
C LEU A 644 18.07 -2.86 -11.08
N ALA A 645 18.92 -3.01 -12.08
CA ALA A 645 19.83 -4.13 -12.21
C ALA A 645 21.28 -3.67 -12.02
N VAL A 646 21.95 -4.16 -10.98
CA VAL A 646 23.32 -3.75 -10.62
C VAL A 646 24.14 -4.97 -10.23
N ASN A 647 25.44 -4.97 -10.54
CA ASN A 647 26.33 -6.11 -10.22
C ASN A 647 25.72 -7.41 -10.77
N ASN A 648 25.53 -7.49 -12.09
CA ASN A 648 24.65 -8.49 -12.68
C ASN A 648 25.22 -9.17 -13.94
N ASP A 649 26.04 -10.20 -13.75
CA ASP A 649 26.59 -11.02 -14.85
C ASP A 649 25.54 -11.95 -15.53
N LEU A 650 24.25 -11.58 -15.53
CA LEU A 650 23.13 -12.35 -16.11
C LEU A 650 22.26 -11.51 -17.07
N SER A 651 21.66 -12.16 -18.06
CA SER A 651 20.81 -11.50 -19.07
C SER A 651 19.63 -10.76 -18.43
N LEU A 652 19.40 -9.50 -18.86
CA LEU A 652 18.23 -8.76 -18.40
C LEU A 652 16.92 -9.34 -18.97
N SER A 653 16.91 -9.67 -20.26
CA SER A 653 15.74 -10.26 -20.93
C SER A 653 16.09 -11.57 -21.62
N LEU A 654 15.30 -12.59 -21.30
CA LEU A 654 15.38 -13.93 -21.87
C LEU A 654 13.97 -14.40 -22.25
N MET A 655 13.56 -13.99 -23.44
CA MET A 655 12.47 -14.61 -24.19
C MET A 655 12.99 -15.74 -25.06
N ASP A 656 12.10 -16.65 -25.50
CA ASP A 656 12.44 -17.52 -26.62
C ASP A 656 12.67 -16.68 -27.89
N VAL A 657 13.67 -17.07 -28.67
CA VAL A 657 14.10 -16.35 -29.89
C VAL A 657 13.25 -16.71 -31.10
N ASP A 658 12.43 -17.76 -31.02
CA ASP A 658 11.49 -18.12 -32.09
C ASP A 658 10.06 -17.58 -31.84
N GLU A 659 9.57 -17.44 -30.59
CA GLU A 659 8.21 -16.97 -30.24
C GLU A 659 8.13 -16.20 -28.90
N GLY A 660 7.10 -15.36 -28.68
CA GLY A 660 6.93 -14.59 -27.41
C GLY A 660 5.94 -13.40 -27.46
N PRO A 661 5.77 -12.65 -26.34
CA PRO A 661 4.95 -11.44 -26.26
C PRO A 661 5.72 -10.18 -26.73
N ASN A 662 5.04 -9.03 -26.75
CA ASN A 662 5.73 -7.74 -26.78
C ASN A 662 6.10 -7.37 -25.33
N HIS A 663 7.30 -6.83 -25.10
CA HIS A 663 7.78 -6.48 -23.75
C HIS A 663 8.16 -5.00 -23.69
N ILE A 664 7.43 -4.25 -22.86
CA ILE A 664 7.67 -2.82 -22.62
C ILE A 664 8.65 -2.67 -21.45
N TRP A 665 9.74 -1.94 -21.65
CA TRP A 665 10.78 -1.64 -20.67
C TRP A 665 10.89 -0.12 -20.51
N ASP A 666 10.47 0.43 -19.37
CA ASP A 666 10.51 1.87 -19.12
C ASP A 666 11.24 2.21 -17.82
N ASN A 667 11.84 3.40 -17.74
CA ASN A 667 12.49 3.88 -16.52
C ASN A 667 13.51 2.87 -15.92
N ILE A 668 14.25 2.14 -16.75
CA ILE A 668 15.19 1.07 -16.33
C ILE A 668 16.57 1.68 -16.01
N VAL A 669 17.23 1.18 -14.97
CA VAL A 669 18.65 1.46 -14.70
C VAL A 669 19.40 0.14 -14.64
N SER A 670 20.36 -0.06 -15.54
CA SER A 670 21.22 -1.24 -15.56
C SER A 670 22.69 -0.85 -15.58
N TYR A 671 23.49 -1.39 -14.66
CA TYR A 671 24.94 -1.19 -14.66
C TYR A 671 25.71 -2.47 -14.36
N ASP A 672 26.81 -2.67 -15.09
CA ASP A 672 27.66 -3.88 -15.04
C ASP A 672 26.83 -5.15 -15.31
N SER A 673 26.53 -5.37 -16.60
CA SER A 673 25.50 -6.32 -17.02
C SER A 673 25.90 -7.16 -18.23
N GLU A 674 25.88 -8.49 -18.10
CA GLU A 674 26.37 -9.44 -19.11
C GLU A 674 25.28 -10.38 -19.66
N GLY A 675 25.25 -10.56 -20.99
CA GLY A 675 24.36 -11.51 -21.65
C GLY A 675 24.72 -12.99 -21.38
N THR A 676 23.75 -13.90 -21.52
CA THR A 676 23.92 -15.34 -21.21
C THR A 676 23.26 -16.26 -22.24
N CYS A 677 23.59 -17.56 -22.21
CA CYS A 677 23.21 -18.52 -23.25
C CYS A 677 21.95 -19.35 -22.94
N THR A 678 21.08 -19.54 -23.95
CA THR A 678 19.85 -20.36 -23.83
C THR A 678 20.12 -21.87 -23.93
N PRO A 679 19.19 -22.73 -23.46
CA PRO A 679 19.55 -24.11 -23.05
C PRO A 679 19.28 -25.16 -24.12
N GLN A 680 18.02 -25.23 -24.52
CA GLN A 680 17.40 -26.39 -25.16
C GLN A 680 17.86 -26.54 -26.61
N THR A 681 18.38 -25.44 -27.18
CA THR A 681 18.85 -25.32 -28.57
C THR A 681 20.35 -25.08 -28.67
N SER A 682 21.06 -24.89 -27.55
CA SER A 682 22.45 -24.38 -27.50
C SER A 682 22.66 -23.03 -28.23
N ARG A 683 21.60 -22.21 -28.37
CA ARG A 683 21.71 -20.83 -28.90
C ARG A 683 22.18 -19.91 -27.77
N CYS A 684 23.41 -19.43 -27.81
CA CYS A 684 23.75 -18.24 -27.04
C CYS A 684 22.97 -17.04 -27.58
N GLY A 685 22.29 -16.29 -26.72
CA GLY A 685 21.86 -14.94 -27.07
C GLY A 685 23.12 -14.12 -27.30
N LEU A 686 23.29 -13.52 -28.48
CA LEU A 686 24.50 -12.75 -28.80
C LEU A 686 24.55 -11.39 -28.03
N LEU A 687 23.66 -11.19 -27.06
CA LEU A 687 23.07 -9.91 -26.67
C LEU A 687 22.60 -9.94 -25.19
N LEU A 688 22.54 -8.79 -24.52
CA LEU A 688 21.99 -8.62 -23.17
C LEU A 688 20.44 -8.53 -23.18
N LEU A 689 19.89 -7.86 -24.18
CA LEU A 689 18.46 -7.81 -24.50
C LEU A 689 18.20 -8.43 -25.88
N GLN A 690 17.18 -9.29 -25.99
CA GLN A 690 16.85 -10.03 -27.21
C GLN A 690 15.33 -10.21 -27.36
N ALA A 691 14.85 -10.30 -28.60
CA ALA A 691 13.46 -10.61 -28.94
C ALA A 691 13.39 -11.45 -30.21
N SER A 692 12.34 -12.26 -30.35
CA SER A 692 12.10 -13.07 -31.55
C SER A 692 11.84 -12.20 -32.79
N ARG A 693 12.00 -12.78 -34.00
CA ARG A 693 11.92 -12.03 -35.28
C ARG A 693 10.58 -11.33 -35.57
N ASN A 694 9.54 -11.66 -34.82
CA ASN A 694 8.17 -11.16 -35.01
C ASN A 694 7.70 -10.26 -33.85
N LYS A 695 8.60 -9.92 -32.91
CA LYS A 695 8.29 -9.28 -31.62
C LYS A 695 9.36 -8.28 -31.22
N THR A 696 9.00 -7.32 -30.38
CA THR A 696 9.86 -6.22 -29.96
C THR A 696 10.06 -6.19 -28.46
N VAL A 697 11.27 -5.82 -28.05
CA VAL A 697 11.51 -5.18 -26.75
C VAL A 697 11.52 -3.68 -27.02
N ASP A 698 10.54 -2.96 -26.47
CA ASP A 698 10.38 -1.53 -26.66
C ASP A 698 10.88 -0.81 -25.39
N VAL A 699 11.97 -0.05 -25.51
CA VAL A 699 12.73 0.53 -24.38
C VAL A 699 12.65 2.05 -24.37
N THR A 700 12.24 2.65 -23.26
CA THR A 700 12.18 4.12 -23.07
C THR A 700 12.78 4.56 -21.75
N ASN A 701 13.19 5.84 -21.66
CA ASN A 701 13.61 6.52 -20.42
C ASN A 701 14.65 5.75 -19.56
N SER A 702 15.55 5.00 -20.19
CA SER A 702 16.38 3.98 -19.54
C SER A 702 17.88 4.23 -19.68
N PHE A 703 18.66 3.82 -18.69
CA PHE A 703 20.12 3.91 -18.67
C PHE A 703 20.77 2.53 -18.66
N PHE A 704 21.77 2.33 -19.53
CA PHE A 704 22.59 1.11 -19.57
C PHE A 704 24.08 1.47 -19.55
N GLY A 705 24.79 0.98 -18.52
CA GLY A 705 26.23 1.15 -18.34
C GLY A 705 27.00 -0.17 -18.28
N ASN A 706 28.20 -0.24 -18.87
CA ASN A 706 29.03 -1.45 -18.95
C ASN A 706 28.30 -2.69 -19.51
N ALA A 707 27.27 -2.49 -20.33
CA ALA A 707 26.46 -3.57 -20.90
C ALA A 707 27.24 -4.33 -21.97
N ARG A 708 27.36 -5.66 -21.81
CA ARG A 708 28.17 -6.54 -22.66
C ARG A 708 27.47 -7.86 -22.99
N VAL A 709 28.00 -8.57 -23.99
CA VAL A 709 27.53 -9.92 -24.37
C VAL A 709 28.30 -10.98 -23.56
N PHE A 710 27.82 -12.23 -23.59
CA PHE A 710 28.48 -13.34 -22.91
C PHE A 710 29.97 -13.50 -23.27
N GLU A 711 30.83 -13.64 -22.25
CA GLU A 711 32.26 -13.93 -22.39
C GLU A 711 32.54 -15.15 -23.29
N GLY A 712 33.58 -15.04 -24.13
CA GLY A 712 34.04 -16.13 -25.00
C GLY A 712 33.36 -16.20 -26.38
N MET A 713 32.43 -15.29 -26.71
CA MET A 713 31.92 -15.16 -28.07
C MET A 713 32.87 -14.41 -29.01
N ALA A 714 32.91 -14.80 -30.28
CA ALA A 714 33.87 -14.30 -31.28
C ALA A 714 33.61 -12.85 -31.80
N SER A 715 32.57 -12.20 -31.27
CA SER A 715 32.19 -10.81 -31.56
C SER A 715 31.58 -10.21 -30.29
N PRO A 716 32.40 -9.89 -29.27
CA PRO A 716 31.96 -9.65 -27.89
C PRO A 716 31.21 -8.32 -27.67
N ASP A 717 31.02 -7.52 -28.73
CA ASP A 717 30.75 -6.11 -28.56
C ASP A 717 29.27 -5.70 -28.59
N THR A 718 28.33 -6.52 -29.08
CA THR A 718 26.96 -6.04 -29.41
C THR A 718 25.90 -6.30 -28.32
N ALA A 719 25.74 -5.41 -27.34
CA ALA A 719 24.82 -5.61 -26.22
C ALA A 719 23.30 -5.72 -26.58
N PHE A 720 22.83 -5.18 -27.71
CA PHE A 720 21.39 -5.14 -28.06
C PHE A 720 21.12 -5.61 -29.49
N GLY A 721 20.09 -6.43 -29.66
CA GLY A 721 19.70 -7.03 -30.94
C GLY A 721 18.84 -6.15 -31.85
N ASP A 722 18.70 -6.58 -33.10
CA ASP A 722 18.00 -5.86 -34.17
C ASP A 722 16.50 -5.61 -33.91
N ASN A 723 15.90 -6.35 -32.98
CA ASN A 723 14.49 -6.23 -32.57
C ASN A 723 14.30 -5.48 -31.24
N VAL A 724 15.35 -4.83 -30.72
CA VAL A 724 15.30 -3.98 -29.52
C VAL A 724 15.15 -2.53 -29.95
N ASN A 725 13.97 -1.95 -29.76
CA ASN A 725 13.67 -0.58 -30.12
C ASN A 725 14.09 0.36 -28.97
N LEU A 726 15.24 1.01 -29.12
CA LEU A 726 15.67 2.07 -28.19
C LEU A 726 14.97 3.38 -28.56
N GLY A 727 13.99 3.76 -27.73
CA GLY A 727 13.14 4.95 -27.91
C GLY A 727 13.71 6.22 -27.28
N SER A 728 12.83 7.18 -27.00
CA SER A 728 13.18 8.44 -26.34
C SER A 728 13.66 8.22 -24.91
N GLY A 729 14.60 9.06 -24.46
CA GLY A 729 15.13 9.04 -23.10
C GLY A 729 16.12 7.90 -22.81
N VAL A 730 16.51 7.09 -23.80
CA VAL A 730 17.51 6.02 -23.60
C VAL A 730 18.93 6.58 -23.66
N SER A 731 19.70 6.36 -22.59
CA SER A 731 21.12 6.68 -22.48
C SER A 731 21.96 5.41 -22.40
N LEU A 732 23.04 5.36 -23.19
CA LEU A 732 24.04 4.30 -23.20
C LEU A 732 25.38 4.92 -22.82
N GLN A 733 26.13 4.27 -21.92
CA GLN A 733 27.49 4.68 -21.54
C GLN A 733 28.41 3.47 -21.39
N ASP A 734 29.62 3.52 -21.96
CA ASP A 734 30.61 2.44 -21.86
C ASP A 734 30.07 1.08 -22.36
N VAL A 735 29.05 1.11 -23.24
CA VAL A 735 28.43 -0.06 -23.87
C VAL A 735 29.20 -0.38 -25.14
N SER A 736 29.82 -1.57 -25.23
CA SER A 736 30.65 -1.91 -26.38
C SER A 736 29.86 -1.87 -27.71
N SER A 737 30.58 -1.69 -28.83
CA SER A 737 30.10 -1.38 -30.20
C SER A 737 29.09 -0.24 -30.39
N LYS A 738 28.52 0.33 -29.32
CA LYS A 738 27.61 1.47 -29.39
C LYS A 738 28.42 2.75 -29.14
N SER A 739 27.97 3.86 -29.74
CA SER A 739 28.42 5.18 -29.31
C SER A 739 27.69 5.53 -28.01
N ASP A 740 28.36 6.17 -27.06
CA ASP A 740 27.70 6.73 -25.89
C ASP A 740 26.60 7.72 -26.30
N THR A 741 25.44 7.68 -25.64
CA THR A 741 24.30 8.54 -25.93
C THR A 741 23.84 9.31 -24.70
N GLY A 742 23.93 10.64 -24.78
CA GLY A 742 23.58 11.55 -23.70
C GLY A 742 24.64 11.60 -22.59
N THR A 743 24.19 11.95 -21.39
CA THR A 743 24.92 11.81 -20.13
C THR A 743 24.02 11.04 -19.17
N PRO A 744 24.56 10.40 -18.11
CA PRO A 744 23.75 9.95 -16.99
C PRO A 744 22.80 11.06 -16.50
N PRO A 745 21.59 10.71 -16.03
CA PRO A 745 20.66 11.68 -15.48
C PRO A 745 21.25 12.34 -14.22
N GLU A 746 21.51 13.65 -14.26
CA GLU A 746 21.97 14.41 -13.07
C GLU A 746 20.93 14.35 -11.93
N TYR A 747 19.65 14.20 -12.31
CA TYR A 747 18.49 13.98 -11.45
C TYR A 747 17.65 12.88 -12.08
N LEU A 748 17.15 11.93 -11.28
CA LEU A 748 16.17 10.96 -11.75
C LEU A 748 14.87 11.70 -12.16
N PRO A 749 14.19 11.31 -13.25
CA PRO A 749 12.88 11.83 -13.60
C PRO A 749 11.84 11.50 -12.51
N GLU A 750 10.70 12.21 -12.53
CA GLU A 750 9.63 12.06 -11.53
C GLU A 750 9.11 10.61 -11.42
N SER A 751 9.02 9.91 -12.57
CA SER A 751 8.72 8.47 -12.71
C SER A 751 9.75 7.51 -12.07
N GLN A 752 10.89 8.04 -11.63
CA GLN A 752 11.94 7.34 -10.88
C GLN A 752 12.15 7.89 -9.46
N LEU A 753 11.51 9.00 -9.10
CA LEU A 753 11.55 9.59 -7.76
C LEU A 753 10.37 9.15 -6.88
N TYR A 754 9.24 8.78 -7.47
CA TYR A 754 8.02 8.36 -6.77
C TYR A 754 7.54 6.98 -7.23
N PHE A 755 6.62 6.38 -6.48
CA PHE A 755 6.06 5.08 -6.79
C PHE A 755 5.01 5.14 -7.93
N MET A 756 5.05 4.16 -8.82
CA MET A 756 4.09 3.88 -9.89
C MET A 756 3.15 2.78 -9.41
N GLY A 757 1.89 3.16 -9.25
CA GLY A 757 0.86 2.34 -8.63
C GLY A 757 0.76 2.57 -7.12
N LYS A 758 -0.44 2.90 -6.66
CA LYS A 758 -0.79 2.99 -5.23
C LYS A 758 -0.65 1.62 -4.54
N SER A 759 -0.26 1.58 -3.27
CA SER A 759 -0.28 0.39 -2.42
C SER A 759 -1.58 -0.43 -2.57
N ASP A 760 -1.50 -1.75 -2.37
CA ASP A 760 -2.64 -2.67 -2.28
C ASP A 760 -3.52 -2.81 -3.54
N THR A 761 -3.16 -2.15 -4.64
CA THR A 761 -3.79 -2.33 -5.96
C THR A 761 -3.24 -3.57 -6.68
N PHE A 762 -4.10 -4.37 -7.29
CA PHE A 762 -3.69 -5.46 -8.17
C PHE A 762 -3.81 -5.04 -9.65
N HIS A 763 -3.38 -5.91 -10.56
CA HIS A 763 -3.42 -5.61 -12.00
C HIS A 763 -4.85 -5.27 -12.45
N GLY A 764 -5.06 -4.05 -12.95
CA GLY A 764 -6.35 -3.56 -13.43
C GLY A 764 -7.28 -2.94 -12.37
N ASP A 765 -6.86 -2.82 -11.11
CA ASP A 765 -7.57 -2.00 -10.12
C ASP A 765 -7.29 -0.50 -10.34
N GLU A 766 -8.16 0.38 -9.86
CA GLU A 766 -7.93 1.83 -10.00
C GLU A 766 -6.64 2.26 -9.30
N GLY A 767 -5.80 3.01 -10.01
CA GLY A 767 -4.51 3.49 -9.52
C GLY A 767 -3.39 2.45 -9.49
N PHE A 768 -3.50 1.32 -10.19
CA PHE A 768 -2.46 0.27 -10.20
C PHE A 768 -1.19 0.63 -10.98
N ASP A 769 -1.28 1.53 -11.96
CA ASP A 769 -0.21 1.93 -12.88
C ASP A 769 0.01 3.46 -12.93
N THR A 770 -0.58 4.19 -11.98
CA THR A 770 -0.53 5.66 -11.90
C THR A 770 0.60 6.16 -11.00
N LEU A 771 1.30 7.22 -11.41
CA LEU A 771 2.29 7.91 -10.57
C LEU A 771 1.66 8.44 -9.27
N THR A 772 2.29 8.14 -8.14
CA THR A 772 1.88 8.58 -6.80
C THR A 772 2.75 9.73 -6.29
N THR A 773 2.41 10.30 -5.14
CA THR A 773 3.26 11.25 -4.40
C THR A 773 4.18 10.57 -3.37
N SER A 774 4.11 9.24 -3.20
CA SER A 774 4.98 8.54 -2.24
C SER A 774 6.37 8.30 -2.83
N ARG A 775 7.40 8.77 -2.12
CA ARG A 775 8.80 8.72 -2.56
C ARG A 775 9.28 7.28 -2.71
N ARG A 776 9.94 7.01 -3.83
CA ARG A 776 10.58 5.72 -4.14
C ARG A 776 11.87 5.49 -3.32
N TRP A 777 12.44 6.55 -2.74
CA TRP A 777 13.70 6.50 -2.01
C TRP A 777 13.67 7.28 -0.67
N PRO A 778 14.41 6.82 0.37
CA PRO A 778 15.07 5.50 0.49
C PRO A 778 14.10 4.32 0.39
N ILE A 779 14.61 3.13 0.09
CA ILE A 779 13.82 1.89 0.03
C ILE A 779 13.22 1.59 1.41
N PRO A 780 11.89 1.36 1.51
CA PRO A 780 11.24 0.92 2.73
C PRO A 780 11.87 -0.33 3.34
N GLY A 781 12.28 -0.27 4.61
CA GLY A 781 12.86 -1.42 5.30
C GLY A 781 14.25 -1.87 4.81
N GLU A 782 15.01 -1.03 4.10
CA GLU A 782 16.31 -1.38 3.50
C GLU A 782 17.32 -1.98 4.50
N ASP A 783 17.27 -1.59 5.77
CA ASP A 783 18.14 -2.12 6.82
C ASP A 783 17.79 -3.57 7.20
N ILE A 784 16.51 -3.94 7.18
CA ILE A 784 16.04 -5.30 7.47
C ILE A 784 16.36 -6.22 6.29
N ILE A 785 16.08 -5.76 5.07
CA ILE A 785 16.41 -6.46 3.82
C ILE A 785 17.91 -6.71 3.77
N ALA A 786 18.72 -5.65 3.92
CA ALA A 786 20.18 -5.76 3.87
C ALA A 786 20.76 -6.57 5.04
N SER A 787 20.18 -6.52 6.24
CA SER A 787 20.59 -7.38 7.37
C SER A 787 20.38 -8.86 7.05
N ASN A 788 19.18 -9.23 6.59
CA ASN A 788 18.86 -10.62 6.23
C ASN A 788 19.70 -11.14 5.06
N MET A 789 19.88 -10.34 4.01
CA MET A 789 20.65 -10.72 2.83
C MET A 789 22.16 -10.79 3.11
N ARG A 790 22.70 -9.92 3.98
CA ARG A 790 24.08 -10.05 4.50
C ARG A 790 24.30 -11.29 5.36
N SER A 791 23.25 -11.80 6.02
CA SER A 791 23.35 -13.02 6.85
C SER A 791 23.50 -14.31 6.04
N TYR A 792 23.42 -14.25 4.71
CA TYR A 792 23.62 -15.42 3.84
C TYR A 792 25.10 -15.78 3.71
N PHE A 793 25.41 -17.07 3.87
CA PHE A 793 26.74 -17.62 3.69
C PHE A 793 26.66 -19.06 3.17
N ASN A 794 27.43 -19.39 2.14
CA ASN A 794 27.54 -20.75 1.59
C ASN A 794 28.98 -21.02 1.15
N ALA A 795 29.75 -21.74 1.98
CA ALA A 795 31.17 -22.02 1.72
C ALA A 795 31.43 -23.08 0.63
N ASP A 796 30.42 -23.90 0.32
CA ASP A 796 30.52 -25.06 -0.58
C ASP A 796 29.81 -24.82 -1.93
N ALA A 797 29.51 -23.56 -2.26
CA ALA A 797 28.85 -23.20 -3.51
C ALA A 797 29.70 -23.58 -4.74
N LEU A 798 29.10 -24.00 -5.85
CA LEU A 798 29.85 -24.56 -6.98
C LEU A 798 30.35 -23.52 -7.99
N ARG A 799 31.58 -23.76 -8.48
CA ARG A 799 32.13 -23.07 -9.67
C ARG A 799 31.85 -23.80 -10.96
N VAL A 800 31.75 -23.00 -12.02
CA VAL A 800 32.04 -23.43 -13.40
C VAL A 800 33.38 -24.17 -13.44
N GLY A 801 33.40 -25.37 -14.04
CA GLY A 801 34.61 -26.19 -14.15
C GLY A 801 34.91 -27.15 -12.99
N GLY A 802 34.05 -27.22 -11.96
CA GLY A 802 34.10 -28.30 -10.96
C GLY A 802 34.95 -28.04 -9.71
N GLY A 803 35.14 -26.76 -9.34
CA GLY A 803 35.61 -26.37 -8.00
C GLY A 803 34.45 -25.87 -7.13
N THR A 804 34.76 -25.45 -5.90
CA THR A 804 33.86 -24.66 -5.03
C THR A 804 34.30 -23.19 -4.96
N VAL A 805 33.40 -22.34 -4.49
CA VAL A 805 33.59 -20.94 -4.08
C VAL A 805 32.85 -20.70 -2.77
N GLU A 806 33.43 -19.84 -1.96
CA GLU A 806 32.74 -19.26 -0.81
C GLU A 806 31.83 -18.12 -1.29
N ILE A 807 30.54 -18.22 -0.99
CA ILE A 807 29.56 -17.16 -1.16
C ILE A 807 29.37 -16.47 0.18
N ASP A 808 29.79 -15.21 0.23
CA ASP A 808 29.40 -14.23 1.25
C ASP A 808 28.25 -13.37 0.69
N GLY A 809 27.16 -13.24 1.46
CA GLY A 809 26.04 -12.34 1.19
C GLY A 809 26.36 -10.86 1.42
N ASN A 810 27.50 -10.55 2.04
CA ASN A 810 28.00 -9.19 2.28
C ASN A 810 28.60 -8.52 1.02
N ARG A 811 27.80 -8.48 -0.05
CA ARG A 811 28.18 -8.03 -1.39
C ARG A 811 27.10 -7.18 -2.05
N GLY A 812 27.41 -6.65 -3.23
CA GLY A 812 26.46 -6.01 -4.13
C GLY A 812 25.65 -4.91 -3.44
N ALA A 813 24.35 -4.91 -3.67
CA ALA A 813 23.42 -3.89 -3.15
C ALA A 813 23.23 -3.90 -1.62
N VAL A 814 23.78 -4.88 -0.91
CA VAL A 814 23.73 -4.94 0.57
C VAL A 814 25.11 -5.00 1.21
N ALA A 815 26.17 -4.62 0.50
CA ALA A 815 27.53 -4.61 1.04
C ALA A 815 27.67 -3.83 2.36
N SER A 816 28.52 -4.29 3.27
CA SER A 816 28.74 -3.65 4.58
C SER A 816 29.34 -2.26 4.43
N GLY A 817 28.71 -1.28 5.07
CA GLY A 817 29.17 0.11 5.06
C GLY A 817 28.34 1.04 4.16
N GLU A 818 27.24 0.58 3.57
CA GLU A 818 26.35 1.42 2.76
C GLU A 818 24.88 1.04 2.96
N SER A 819 23.97 2.00 2.81
CA SER A 819 22.54 1.71 2.62
C SER A 819 22.30 1.21 1.20
N MET A 820 21.22 0.44 0.98
CA MET A 820 20.89 -0.04 -0.36
C MET A 820 20.61 1.15 -1.28
N SER A 821 19.85 2.13 -0.77
CA SER A 821 19.54 3.38 -1.47
C SER A 821 20.80 4.19 -1.82
N GLU A 822 21.75 4.30 -0.90
CA GLU A 822 23.04 4.97 -1.14
C GLU A 822 23.85 4.29 -2.26
N TYR A 823 23.78 2.96 -2.35
CA TYR A 823 24.46 2.15 -3.38
C TYR A 823 23.86 2.38 -4.78
N PHE A 824 22.54 2.30 -4.93
CA PHE A 824 21.92 2.54 -6.25
C PHE A 824 22.10 3.98 -6.74
N TRP A 825 21.88 4.96 -5.86
CA TRP A 825 22.12 6.37 -6.20
C TRP A 825 23.59 6.64 -6.55
N GLY A 826 24.53 5.87 -5.97
CA GLY A 826 25.95 5.93 -6.29
C GLY A 826 26.30 5.65 -7.76
N TYR A 827 25.52 4.83 -8.48
CA TYR A 827 25.70 4.61 -9.92
C TYR A 827 25.25 5.79 -10.77
N THR A 828 24.32 6.60 -10.28
CA THR A 828 23.90 7.85 -10.93
C THR A 828 24.86 8.99 -10.59
N ASN A 829 25.20 9.13 -9.30
CA ASN A 829 26.17 10.11 -8.80
C ASN A 829 26.68 9.69 -7.41
N ASP A 830 27.98 9.39 -7.29
CA ASP A 830 28.63 8.90 -6.07
C ASP A 830 28.45 9.80 -4.84
N LYS A 831 28.17 11.09 -5.05
CA LYS A 831 27.98 12.08 -3.99
C LYS A 831 26.52 12.35 -3.65
N VAL A 832 25.54 11.91 -4.42
CA VAL A 832 24.12 12.25 -4.18
C VAL A 832 23.52 11.33 -3.10
N PRO A 833 23.17 11.86 -1.92
CA PRO A 833 22.54 11.07 -0.86
C PRO A 833 21.00 11.03 -1.04
N PRO A 834 20.33 9.89 -0.79
CA PRO A 834 18.88 9.74 -0.92
C PRO A 834 18.12 10.39 0.26
N LEU A 835 18.36 11.68 0.52
CA LEU A 835 17.78 12.40 1.66
C LEU A 835 16.29 12.69 1.45
N VAL A 836 15.48 12.38 2.46
CA VAL A 836 14.09 12.89 2.53
C VAL A 836 14.10 14.26 3.20
N VAL A 837 14.06 15.30 2.39
CA VAL A 837 13.76 16.68 2.81
C VAL A 837 12.26 16.80 3.09
N ARG A 838 11.88 17.52 4.15
CA ARG A 838 10.50 17.85 4.54
C ARG A 838 10.43 19.35 4.86
N VAL A 839 9.38 20.04 4.40
CA VAL A 839 9.19 21.48 4.62
C VAL A 839 7.80 21.72 5.20
N LYS A 840 7.71 22.49 6.29
CA LYS A 840 6.44 22.78 6.99
C LYS A 840 6.26 24.27 7.22
N LEU A 841 5.04 24.78 7.03
CA LEU A 841 4.71 26.18 7.34
C LEU A 841 4.77 26.48 8.86
N LYS A 842 5.32 27.64 9.21
CA LYS A 842 5.52 28.16 10.57
C LYS A 842 5.16 29.64 10.63
N GLY A 843 3.87 29.94 10.51
CA GLY A 843 3.37 31.32 10.46
C GLY A 843 3.71 31.98 9.12
N SER A 844 4.62 32.96 9.13
CA SER A 844 5.20 33.54 7.91
C SER A 844 6.33 32.70 7.31
N ASP A 845 6.93 31.82 8.12
CA ASP A 845 8.22 31.21 7.84
C ASP A 845 8.06 29.74 7.41
N LYS A 846 9.10 29.17 6.83
CA LYS A 846 9.15 27.79 6.33
C LYS A 846 10.27 27.06 7.05
N ARG A 847 9.97 25.97 7.75
CA ARG A 847 11.01 25.13 8.37
C ARG A 847 11.37 23.98 7.44
N VAL A 848 12.62 23.95 6.98
CA VAL A 848 13.23 22.88 6.18
C VAL A 848 13.92 21.90 7.13
N THR A 849 13.67 20.60 6.96
CA THR A 849 14.21 19.52 7.79
C THR A 849 14.63 18.34 6.92
N TRP A 850 15.63 17.56 7.33
CA TRP A 850 16.03 16.32 6.65
C TRP A 850 16.54 15.30 7.68
N GLU A 851 16.62 14.02 7.31
CA GLU A 851 17.35 13.04 8.13
C GLU A 851 18.85 13.08 7.81
N HIS A 852 19.71 12.59 8.70
CA HIS A 852 21.06 12.22 8.28
C HIS A 852 21.02 10.95 7.42
N LEU A 853 21.89 10.85 6.42
CA LEU A 853 22.12 9.60 5.70
C LEU A 853 22.78 8.53 6.60
N SER A 854 22.76 7.28 6.15
CA SER A 854 23.07 6.07 6.93
C SER A 854 24.43 5.46 6.51
N GLY A 855 24.62 4.16 6.75
CA GLY A 855 25.83 3.44 6.35
C GLY A 855 27.12 4.01 6.96
N SER A 856 28.25 3.80 6.26
CA SER A 856 29.54 4.42 6.58
C SER A 856 29.73 5.77 5.90
N ARG A 857 29.00 6.03 4.78
CA ARG A 857 28.96 7.35 4.12
C ARG A 857 28.55 8.45 5.09
N ARG A 858 27.77 8.14 6.13
CA ARG A 858 27.46 9.03 7.27
C ARG A 858 28.69 9.80 7.77
N SER A 859 29.81 9.12 7.94
CA SER A 859 31.05 9.68 8.48
C SER A 859 31.86 10.54 7.50
N SER A 860 31.53 10.55 6.21
CA SER A 860 32.23 11.36 5.19
C SER A 860 31.57 12.73 4.93
N VAL A 861 30.35 12.96 5.43
CA VAL A 861 29.66 14.26 5.39
C VAL A 861 30.38 15.24 6.32
N THR A 862 30.73 16.41 5.81
CA THR A 862 31.41 17.48 6.58
C THR A 862 30.52 18.69 6.86
N GLY A 863 29.33 18.75 6.26
CA GLY A 863 28.31 19.77 6.47
C GLY A 863 27.17 19.68 5.46
N TRP A 864 26.24 20.63 5.53
CA TRP A 864 25.04 20.69 4.68
C TRP A 864 24.88 22.07 4.03
N LYS A 865 24.18 22.11 2.90
CA LYS A 865 23.74 23.36 2.25
C LYS A 865 22.26 23.28 1.91
N VAL A 866 21.50 24.26 2.39
CA VAL A 866 20.09 24.44 2.01
C VAL A 866 20.02 25.32 0.77
N ILE A 867 19.34 24.83 -0.26
CA ILE A 867 19.26 25.42 -1.59
C ILE A 867 17.81 25.89 -1.82
N CYS A 868 17.62 27.12 -2.28
CA CYS A 868 16.37 27.51 -2.91
C CYS A 868 16.37 27.00 -4.35
N VAL A 869 15.38 26.21 -4.73
CA VAL A 869 15.32 25.59 -6.06
C VAL A 869 14.88 26.60 -7.12
N ASP A 870 14.04 27.56 -6.74
CA ASP A 870 13.49 28.62 -7.61
C ASP A 870 14.57 29.41 -8.38
N ASP A 871 15.75 29.63 -7.76
CA ASP A 871 16.89 30.35 -8.34
C ASP A 871 18.25 29.65 -8.18
N ASN A 872 18.28 28.42 -7.63
CA ASN A 872 19.47 27.63 -7.30
C ASN A 872 20.45 28.35 -6.34
N SER A 873 19.97 29.29 -5.52
CA SER A 873 20.79 29.98 -4.52
C SER A 873 21.02 29.16 -3.25
N VAL A 874 22.15 29.38 -2.59
CA VAL A 874 22.44 28.78 -1.26
C VAL A 874 21.86 29.69 -0.19
N LEU A 875 20.80 29.24 0.49
CA LEU A 875 20.17 29.97 1.60
C LEU A 875 21.01 29.87 2.88
N SER A 876 21.66 28.73 3.11
CA SER A 876 22.50 28.51 4.30
C SER A 876 23.55 27.42 4.08
N THR A 877 24.63 27.47 4.87
CA THR A 877 25.63 26.41 5.01
C THR A 877 25.77 26.07 6.48
N LEU A 878 25.68 24.79 6.81
CA LEU A 878 25.43 24.28 8.17
C LEU A 878 26.42 23.16 8.53
N SER A 879 26.66 22.97 9.83
CA SER A 879 27.51 21.88 10.33
C SER A 879 26.77 20.53 10.28
N VAL A 880 27.51 19.42 10.32
CA VAL A 880 26.96 18.06 10.07
C VAL A 880 25.82 17.66 11.02
N SER A 881 25.81 18.14 12.26
CA SER A 881 24.76 17.87 13.25
C SER A 881 23.53 18.78 13.12
N GLN A 882 23.55 19.80 12.26
CA GLN A 882 22.42 20.72 12.04
C GLN A 882 21.57 20.23 10.88
N LEU A 883 20.47 19.54 11.19
CA LEU A 883 19.56 18.89 10.23
C LEU A 883 18.23 19.67 9.99
N THR A 884 18.16 20.89 10.53
CA THR A 884 16.98 21.76 10.52
C THR A 884 17.38 23.21 10.23
N PHE A 885 16.57 23.90 9.44
CA PHE A 885 16.73 25.30 9.05
C PHE A 885 15.37 26.01 8.96
N THR A 886 15.33 27.32 9.22
CA THR A 886 14.12 28.14 9.06
C THR A 886 14.38 29.27 8.08
N ASP A 887 13.51 29.40 7.08
CA ASP A 887 13.56 30.42 6.04
C ASP A 887 12.35 31.37 6.13
N SER A 888 12.60 32.67 5.97
CA SER A 888 11.57 33.72 5.87
C SER A 888 11.61 34.43 4.51
N SER A 889 12.29 33.85 3.51
CA SER A 889 12.37 34.38 2.15
C SER A 889 11.12 34.07 1.31
N SER A 890 11.11 34.56 0.07
CA SER A 890 10.11 34.23 -0.94
C SER A 890 10.23 32.82 -1.53
N CYS A 891 11.24 32.03 -1.15
CA CYS A 891 11.50 30.71 -1.71
C CYS A 891 10.27 29.78 -1.57
N SER A 892 9.94 29.03 -2.62
CA SER A 892 8.75 28.15 -2.67
C SER A 892 9.11 26.67 -2.61
N GLN A 893 10.23 26.30 -3.23
CA GLN A 893 10.72 24.92 -3.31
C GLN A 893 12.17 24.85 -2.82
N TYR A 894 12.45 23.87 -1.97
CA TYR A 894 13.72 23.71 -1.25
C TYR A 894 14.41 22.39 -1.63
N GLY A 895 15.74 22.36 -1.52
CA GLY A 895 16.54 21.15 -1.64
C GLY A 895 17.76 21.20 -0.71
N VAL A 896 18.36 20.04 -0.43
CA VAL A 896 19.53 19.93 0.45
C VAL A 896 20.68 19.25 -0.29
N ARG A 897 21.89 19.78 -0.12
CA ARG A 897 23.15 19.16 -0.57
C ARG A 897 24.00 18.76 0.64
N ALA A 898 24.59 17.57 0.59
CA ALA A 898 25.70 17.20 1.46
C ALA A 898 26.99 17.87 0.97
N THR A 899 27.82 18.34 1.90
CA THR A 899 29.19 18.77 1.60
C THR A 899 30.16 17.67 2.02
N TYR A 900 31.04 17.25 1.11
CA TYR A 900 32.13 16.31 1.36
C TYR A 900 33.48 17.00 1.15
N ALA A 901 34.57 16.36 1.57
CA ALA A 901 35.94 16.84 1.28
C ALA A 901 36.22 16.96 -0.24
N GLY A 902 35.48 16.22 -1.08
CA GLY A 902 35.55 16.25 -2.55
C GLY A 902 34.53 17.18 -3.23
N GLY A 903 33.93 18.14 -2.49
CA GLY A 903 32.90 19.06 -2.98
C GLY A 903 31.49 18.70 -2.52
N ASP A 904 30.51 19.48 -2.98
CA ASP A 904 29.09 19.28 -2.67
C ASP A 904 28.45 18.17 -3.53
N SER A 905 27.33 17.63 -3.05
CA SER A 905 26.44 16.75 -3.81
C SER A 905 25.55 17.50 -4.81
N GLY A 906 24.90 16.74 -5.71
CA GLY A 906 23.62 17.17 -6.30
C GLY A 906 22.48 17.15 -5.27
N ILE A 907 21.23 17.33 -5.73
CA ILE A 907 20.02 17.29 -4.89
C ILE A 907 19.23 16.03 -5.29
N ALA A 908 18.96 15.12 -4.36
CA ALA A 908 18.14 13.92 -4.65
C ALA A 908 16.64 14.22 -4.71
N TYR A 909 16.15 14.99 -3.73
CA TYR A 909 14.75 15.43 -3.66
C TYR A 909 14.66 16.93 -3.44
N THR A 910 13.68 17.51 -4.12
CA THR A 910 13.12 18.82 -3.80
C THR A 910 11.85 18.65 -2.96
N GLU A 911 11.46 19.70 -2.26
CA GLU A 911 10.27 19.71 -1.41
C GLU A 911 9.62 21.09 -1.36
N THR A 912 8.29 21.13 -1.30
CA THR A 912 7.48 22.35 -1.08
C THR A 912 6.86 22.33 0.32
N ALA A 913 6.47 23.49 0.86
CA ALA A 913 5.90 23.55 2.20
C ALA A 913 4.51 22.88 2.29
N GLU A 914 4.37 21.95 3.23
CA GLU A 914 3.10 21.44 3.77
C GLU A 914 2.41 22.48 4.68
#